data_AF-A0A7Y6Z000-F1
#
_entry.id   AF-A0A7Y6Z000-F1
#
_cell.length_a   1.000
_cell.length_b   1.000
_cell.length_c   1.000
_cell.angle_alpha   90.00
_cell.angle_beta   90.00
_cell.angle_gamma   90.00
#
_symmetry.space_group_name_H-M   'P 1'
#
loop_
_entity.id
_entity.type
_entity.pdbx_description
1 polymer ?
#
loop_
_entity_poly.entity_id
_entity_poly.type
_entity_poly.pdbx_seq_one_letter_code
_entity_poly.pdbx_strand_id
1 'polypeptide(L)'
;MKSSIRYRAVQKVLGFTLIEVLVSLIVAVIGIVAVLQLQGVFLTSASDAQKRALATSVAEKKLEELRGYDSIPTTSSSLKSFDEIDGDTDTEIVTAGTTDYKFDLSWVVSPYVVSSGAVASASVTNAKFKNVTLTVSWDNGASNIEMSTVIAAANPQLAQFVDKAGLGGDKPQVKYTPGVAPDVIAIDLGDGTKKETSKPLPEVSQKGESNIVKFETVTYDSQYRAVTEDFLTVNCKCNLAGSGAGLTPAKTVYNATTKSLETEYSYSTVNKTIGATYRSPPYDKQPDICDRCCRDHHDNDFGTENSYRWYWPGVGDASQATYFNMSTGDHFHYDSSDGINFTKAVNVNDLYRETCRFKRVDGIYRLMQDWKLHDITVMPYNYLASGASGNAIYKSYVGNYLEQLLATGDLGTSVTVAKPTGRDLVSGAMGSITQGSTVQLLSRSLYVDPLSSSAVTAIQNIKAASGAWLSLMPFYEINSVLLSNWSSTNMPVATVENEGVVTVVDPALNYYGSYKRGLISAVGGGTTSVSAASLITNTGVIGHRDAVNVSLATDAIFDTSVNQLSDGITVEVSGTGPVSGSFTCYKLAGPNCNGAREPDYASIVISAGGVSCPPPSSGGGGTWSWTCPTSPGWVGTVTFSHSDPNWTFGNRALGDYTTATDNPYSFSAAAGQSGFDIWVVFP
;
A
#
# COMPACT_ATOMS: atom_id res chain seq x y z
N MET A 1 21.15 -92.83 -67.77
CA MET A 1 22.36 -92.32 -67.09
C MET A 1 22.58 -90.86 -67.43
N LYS A 2 22.43 -89.95 -66.46
CA LYS A 2 23.46 -88.98 -65.99
C LYS A 2 22.79 -87.95 -65.09
N SER A 3 23.10 -88.07 -63.80
CA SER A 3 22.86 -87.08 -62.75
C SER A 3 23.86 -85.94 -62.90
N SER A 4 23.43 -84.70 -62.67
CA SER A 4 24.33 -83.60 -62.36
C SER A 4 23.74 -82.74 -61.25
N ILE A 5 24.41 -82.80 -60.09
CA ILE A 5 24.14 -82.09 -58.85
C ILE A 5 24.68 -80.65 -59.00
N ARG A 6 23.85 -79.63 -58.73
CA ARG A 6 24.30 -78.23 -58.60
C ARG A 6 24.66 -77.94 -57.14
N TYR A 7 25.92 -77.58 -56.88
CA TYR A 7 26.41 -77.10 -55.58
C TYR A 7 26.22 -75.59 -55.41
N ARG A 8 25.98 -75.17 -54.15
CA ARG A 8 25.86 -73.78 -53.67
C ARG A 8 27.08 -72.92 -54.04
N ALA A 9 26.83 -71.70 -54.51
CA ALA A 9 27.85 -70.66 -54.66
C ALA A 9 28.31 -70.17 -53.27
N VAL A 10 29.61 -70.28 -53.01
CA VAL A 10 30.30 -69.69 -51.86
C VAL A 10 30.51 -68.20 -52.15
N GLN A 11 29.98 -67.32 -51.29
CA GLN A 11 30.35 -65.90 -51.30
C GLN A 11 31.84 -65.79 -50.92
N LYS A 12 32.67 -65.30 -51.86
CA LYS A 12 34.06 -64.94 -51.57
C LYS A 12 34.07 -63.62 -50.81
N VAL A 13 34.54 -63.65 -49.57
CA VAL A 13 35.00 -62.44 -48.86
C VAL A 13 36.29 -62.00 -49.53
N LEU A 14 36.25 -60.87 -50.26
CA LEU A 14 37.46 -60.25 -50.80
C LEU A 14 38.21 -59.59 -49.64
N GLY A 15 39.40 -60.12 -49.32
CA GLY A 15 40.28 -59.55 -48.31
C GLY A 15 40.89 -58.23 -48.79
N PHE A 16 40.94 -57.24 -47.91
CA PHE A 16 41.53 -55.92 -48.15
C PHE A 16 43.03 -56.03 -48.47
N THR A 17 43.49 -55.26 -49.45
CA THR A 17 44.91 -55.22 -49.82
C THR A 17 45.71 -54.37 -48.82
N LEU A 18 46.98 -54.73 -48.55
CA LEU A 18 47.84 -54.02 -47.58
C LEU A 18 47.97 -52.52 -47.90
N ILE A 19 47.91 -52.15 -49.19
CA ILE A 19 48.00 -50.76 -49.65
C ILE A 19 46.73 -49.96 -49.31
N GLU A 20 45.56 -50.60 -49.29
CA GLU A 20 44.29 -49.97 -48.95
C GLU A 20 44.20 -49.66 -47.45
N VAL A 21 44.77 -50.53 -46.61
CA VAL A 21 44.95 -50.29 -45.17
C VAL A 21 45.95 -49.15 -44.93
N LEU A 22 47.04 -49.08 -45.69
CA LEU A 22 48.03 -48.00 -45.58
C LEU A 22 47.43 -46.64 -45.98
N VAL A 23 46.70 -46.59 -47.09
CA VAL A 23 46.02 -45.36 -47.55
C VAL A 23 44.95 -44.93 -46.55
N SER A 24 44.17 -45.88 -46.01
CA SER A 24 43.17 -45.60 -44.98
C SER A 24 43.79 -45.04 -43.70
N LEU A 25 44.96 -45.57 -43.29
CA LEU A 25 45.70 -45.07 -42.13
C LEU A 25 46.21 -43.64 -42.36
N ILE A 26 46.75 -43.34 -43.54
CA ILE A 26 47.22 -41.99 -43.88
C ILE A 26 46.05 -41.00 -43.88
N VAL A 27 44.91 -41.35 -44.48
CA VAL A 27 43.71 -40.51 -44.48
C VAL A 27 43.18 -40.31 -43.06
N ALA A 28 43.19 -41.35 -42.22
CA ALA A 28 42.79 -41.24 -40.81
C ALA A 28 43.72 -40.32 -40.00
N VAL A 29 45.05 -40.43 -40.19
CA VAL A 29 46.01 -39.56 -39.51
C VAL A 29 45.83 -38.10 -39.93
N ILE A 30 45.66 -37.83 -41.23
CA ILE A 30 45.40 -36.46 -41.72
C ILE A 30 44.06 -35.93 -41.18
N GLY A 31 43.02 -36.78 -41.14
CA GLY A 31 41.72 -36.43 -40.57
C GLY A 31 41.79 -36.09 -39.08
N ILE A 32 42.55 -36.85 -38.28
CA ILE A 32 42.74 -36.58 -36.85
C ILE A 32 43.49 -35.25 -36.64
N VAL A 33 44.54 -34.97 -37.42
CA VAL A 33 45.28 -33.71 -37.33
C VAL A 33 44.40 -32.51 -37.68
N ALA A 34 43.56 -32.63 -38.72
CA ALA A 34 42.62 -31.57 -39.10
C ALA A 34 41.58 -31.29 -38.00
N VAL A 35 41.06 -32.34 -37.35
CA VAL A 35 40.10 -32.20 -36.23
C VAL A 35 40.74 -31.54 -35.01
N LEU A 36 41.98 -31.90 -34.66
CA LEU A 36 42.68 -31.30 -33.52
C LEU A 36 42.96 -29.81 -33.73
N GLN A 37 43.34 -29.41 -34.95
CA GLN A 37 43.50 -28.00 -35.30
C GLN A 37 42.18 -27.24 -35.20
N LEU A 38 41.09 -27.83 -35.71
CA LEU A 38 39.76 -27.25 -35.63
C LEU A 38 39.28 -27.09 -34.17
N GLN A 39 39.51 -28.10 -33.32
CA GLN A 39 39.18 -28.04 -31.89
C GLN A 39 39.95 -26.94 -31.15
N GLY A 40 41.23 -26.75 -31.46
CA GLY A 40 42.04 -25.66 -30.90
C GLY A 40 41.51 -24.27 -31.29
N VAL A 41 41.11 -24.09 -32.56
CA VAL A 41 40.49 -22.85 -33.04
C VAL A 41 39.13 -22.61 -32.38
N PHE A 42 38.31 -23.66 -32.20
CA PHE A 42 37.03 -23.51 -31.51
C PHE A 42 37.18 -23.10 -30.04
N LEU A 43 38.13 -23.68 -29.31
CA LEU A 43 38.36 -23.35 -27.89
C LEU A 43 38.88 -21.93 -27.70
N THR A 44 39.80 -21.49 -28.55
CA THR A 44 40.31 -20.10 -28.53
C THR A 44 39.20 -19.11 -28.90
N SER A 45 38.42 -19.40 -29.96
CA SER A 45 37.27 -18.57 -30.34
C SER A 45 36.19 -18.53 -29.26
N ALA A 46 35.94 -19.63 -28.54
CA ALA A 46 34.97 -19.66 -27.45
C ALA A 46 35.45 -18.85 -26.24
N SER A 47 36.75 -18.93 -25.91
CA SER A 47 37.36 -18.12 -24.85
C SER A 47 37.31 -16.64 -25.18
N ASP A 48 37.64 -16.26 -26.42
CA ASP A 48 37.59 -14.86 -26.88
C ASP A 48 36.16 -14.31 -26.88
N ALA A 49 35.18 -15.11 -27.30
CA ALA A 49 33.77 -14.73 -27.24
C ALA A 49 33.30 -14.49 -25.80
N GLN A 50 33.73 -15.34 -24.86
CA GLN A 50 33.44 -15.18 -23.44
C GLN A 50 34.07 -13.89 -22.89
N LYS A 51 35.35 -13.63 -23.17
CA LYS A 51 36.04 -12.39 -22.73
C LYS A 51 35.34 -11.14 -23.27
N ARG A 52 34.88 -11.14 -24.52
CA ARG A 52 34.10 -10.05 -25.11
C ARG A 52 32.75 -9.84 -24.41
N ALA A 53 32.04 -10.91 -24.08
CA ALA A 53 30.78 -10.83 -23.35
C ALA A 53 30.98 -10.25 -21.93
N LEU A 54 32.02 -10.70 -21.22
CA LEU A 54 32.37 -10.16 -19.91
C LEU A 54 32.81 -8.69 -19.99
N ALA A 55 33.66 -8.32 -20.96
CA ALA A 55 34.06 -6.94 -21.20
C ALA A 55 32.84 -6.04 -21.48
N THR A 56 31.85 -6.54 -22.22
CA THR A 56 30.58 -5.83 -22.52
C THR A 56 29.81 -5.53 -21.23
N SER A 57 29.66 -6.53 -20.35
CA SER A 57 29.01 -6.38 -19.04
C SER A 57 29.76 -5.38 -18.14
N VAL A 58 31.09 -5.43 -18.13
CA VAL A 58 31.94 -4.46 -17.41
C VAL A 58 31.74 -3.04 -17.97
N ALA A 59 31.67 -2.90 -19.29
CA ALA A 59 31.44 -1.62 -19.95
C ALA A 59 30.07 -1.04 -19.59
N GLU A 60 29.02 -1.84 -19.66
CA GLU A 60 27.65 -1.44 -19.28
C GLU A 60 27.57 -1.02 -17.82
N LYS A 61 28.15 -1.81 -16.91
CA LYS A 61 28.24 -1.48 -15.47
C LYS A 61 28.88 -0.11 -15.24
N LYS A 62 30.02 0.17 -15.90
CA LYS A 62 30.73 1.44 -15.72
C LYS A 62 29.96 2.62 -16.32
N LEU A 63 29.35 2.44 -17.50
CA LEU A 63 28.52 3.49 -18.09
C LEU A 63 27.30 3.82 -17.22
N GLU A 64 26.72 2.81 -16.56
CA GLU A 64 25.60 3.02 -15.63
C GLU A 64 26.05 3.72 -14.34
N GLU A 65 27.23 3.38 -13.81
CA GLU A 65 27.85 4.11 -12.69
C GLU A 65 28.02 5.60 -13.02
N LEU A 66 28.51 5.92 -14.22
CA LEU A 66 28.68 7.31 -14.68
C LEU A 66 27.35 8.04 -14.90
N ARG A 67 26.26 7.32 -15.21
CA ARG A 67 24.91 7.89 -15.29
C ARG A 67 24.29 8.17 -13.91
N GLY A 68 24.72 7.44 -12.88
CA GLY A 68 24.19 7.51 -11.50
C GLY A 68 24.70 8.67 -10.65
N TYR A 69 24.60 9.92 -11.11
CA TYR A 69 24.92 11.13 -10.32
C TYR A 69 23.72 11.59 -9.45
N ASP A 70 23.94 12.37 -8.38
CA ASP A 70 22.88 12.81 -7.42
C ASP A 70 22.48 14.30 -7.55
N SER A 71 23.32 15.09 -8.18
CA SER A 71 23.21 16.54 -8.25
C SER A 71 23.89 17.01 -9.54
N ILE A 72 23.48 18.18 -10.05
CA ILE A 72 24.18 18.78 -11.20
C ILE A 72 25.49 19.44 -10.73
N PRO A 73 25.46 20.41 -9.81
CA PRO A 73 26.68 21.07 -9.34
C PRO A 73 27.43 20.24 -8.30
N THR A 74 28.73 20.48 -8.21
CA THR A 74 29.63 19.99 -7.14
C THR A 74 29.32 20.64 -5.79
N THR A 75 28.16 20.36 -5.19
CA THR A 75 27.78 20.88 -3.86
C THR A 75 27.64 19.78 -2.81
N SER A 76 27.66 18.51 -3.20
CA SER A 76 27.55 17.34 -2.32
C SER A 76 28.94 16.80 -1.98
N SER A 77 29.18 16.45 -0.71
CA SER A 77 30.46 15.89 -0.25
C SER A 77 30.42 14.37 -0.06
N SER A 78 29.32 13.70 -0.42
CA SER A 78 29.12 12.26 -0.19
C SER A 78 28.87 11.41 -1.45
N LEU A 79 28.59 12.02 -2.63
CA LEU A 79 28.28 11.33 -3.89
C LEU A 79 28.82 12.11 -5.12
N LYS A 80 29.02 11.43 -6.26
CA LYS A 80 29.44 12.06 -7.52
C LYS A 80 28.29 12.88 -8.15
N SER A 81 28.58 14.13 -8.49
CA SER A 81 27.74 15.06 -9.24
C SER A 81 27.93 14.92 -10.75
N PHE A 82 26.99 15.45 -11.55
CA PHE A 82 27.13 15.49 -13.01
C PHE A 82 28.41 16.23 -13.41
N ASP A 83 28.72 17.34 -12.74
CA ASP A 83 29.90 18.16 -13.01
C ASP A 83 31.22 17.40 -12.81
N GLU A 84 31.24 16.39 -11.92
CA GLU A 84 32.40 15.53 -11.63
C GLU A 84 32.60 14.37 -12.61
N ILE A 85 31.68 14.15 -13.55
CA ILE A 85 31.89 13.17 -14.62
C ILE A 85 32.99 13.70 -15.54
N ASP A 86 34.19 13.13 -15.43
CA ASP A 86 35.35 13.44 -16.26
C ASP A 86 36.04 12.15 -16.74
N GLY A 87 36.97 12.28 -17.69
CA GLY A 87 37.75 11.18 -18.22
C GLY A 87 38.73 10.62 -17.18
N ASP A 88 38.80 9.30 -17.09
CA ASP A 88 39.67 8.61 -16.13
C ASP A 88 39.95 7.16 -16.60
N THR A 89 40.70 6.42 -15.79
CA THR A 89 41.07 5.02 -15.99
C THR A 89 40.72 4.19 -14.76
N ASP A 90 40.38 2.92 -14.96
CA ASP A 90 40.01 2.01 -13.87
C ASP A 90 40.41 0.57 -14.22
N THR A 91 40.28 -0.35 -13.26
CA THR A 91 40.51 -1.77 -13.46
C THR A 91 39.41 -2.57 -12.77
N GLU A 92 38.79 -3.48 -13.53
CA GLU A 92 37.76 -4.38 -13.01
C GLU A 92 38.21 -5.83 -13.14
N ILE A 93 37.98 -6.63 -12.09
CA ILE A 93 38.23 -8.07 -12.08
C ILE A 93 36.89 -8.80 -12.02
N VAL A 94 36.63 -9.69 -12.98
CA VAL A 94 35.42 -10.52 -13.03
C VAL A 94 35.81 -11.99 -12.90
N THR A 95 35.27 -12.67 -11.89
CA THR A 95 35.45 -14.11 -11.69
C THR A 95 34.37 -14.89 -12.41
N ALA A 96 34.75 -15.77 -13.35
CA ALA A 96 33.84 -16.71 -13.99
C ALA A 96 34.32 -18.15 -13.76
N GLY A 97 33.57 -18.91 -12.95
CA GLY A 97 34.01 -20.22 -12.46
C GLY A 97 35.17 -20.08 -11.48
N THR A 98 36.32 -20.66 -11.81
CA THR A 98 37.57 -20.59 -11.01
C THR A 98 38.64 -19.67 -11.63
N THR A 99 38.29 -18.90 -12.66
CA THR A 99 39.23 -18.04 -13.40
C THR A 99 38.85 -16.58 -13.22
N ASP A 100 39.85 -15.74 -12.91
CA ASP A 100 39.71 -14.30 -12.82
C ASP A 100 40.13 -13.64 -14.14
N TYR A 101 39.25 -12.79 -14.66
CA TYR A 101 39.49 -12.00 -15.86
C TYR A 101 39.69 -10.54 -15.47
N LYS A 102 40.87 -10.00 -15.79
CA LYS A 102 41.21 -8.59 -15.55
C LYS A 102 40.92 -7.76 -16.80
N PHE A 103 40.20 -6.65 -16.61
CA PHE A 103 39.91 -5.67 -17.65
C PHE A 103 40.45 -4.30 -17.23
N ASP A 104 41.16 -3.64 -18.14
CA ASP A 104 41.63 -2.26 -17.96
C ASP A 104 40.68 -1.33 -18.71
N LEU A 105 40.08 -0.37 -17.98
CA LEU A 105 39.08 0.57 -18.48
C LEU A 105 39.72 1.94 -18.69
N SER A 106 39.34 2.62 -19.77
CA SER A 106 39.66 4.03 -19.99
C SER A 106 38.48 4.71 -20.64
N TRP A 107 38.04 5.85 -20.11
CA TRP A 107 36.97 6.62 -20.74
C TRP A 107 37.37 8.07 -20.95
N VAL A 108 36.92 8.62 -22.06
CA VAL A 108 37.08 10.02 -22.43
C VAL A 108 35.73 10.70 -22.38
N VAL A 109 35.67 11.85 -21.71
CA VAL A 109 34.46 12.66 -21.60
C VAL A 109 34.60 13.91 -22.46
N SER A 110 33.69 14.08 -23.41
CA SER A 110 33.59 15.25 -24.28
C SER A 110 32.36 16.09 -23.88
N PRO A 111 32.52 17.12 -23.03
CA PRO A 111 31.45 18.03 -22.63
C PRO A 111 31.01 18.97 -23.76
N TYR A 112 29.70 19.15 -23.92
CA TYR A 112 29.12 20.07 -24.89
C TYR A 112 27.78 20.68 -24.46
N VAL A 113 27.39 21.74 -25.15
CA VAL A 113 26.06 22.38 -25.09
C VAL A 113 25.44 22.44 -26.48
N VAL A 114 24.11 22.43 -26.52
CA VAL A 114 23.35 22.66 -27.75
C VAL A 114 22.58 23.96 -27.61
N SER A 115 22.87 24.94 -28.46
CA SER A 115 22.16 26.22 -28.52
C SER A 115 21.71 26.47 -29.96
N SER A 116 20.42 26.75 -30.15
CA SER A 116 19.83 27.01 -31.49
C SER A 116 20.18 25.96 -32.56
N GLY A 117 20.26 24.67 -32.17
CA GLY A 117 20.57 23.55 -33.07
C GLY A 117 22.06 23.36 -33.40
N ALA A 118 22.96 24.19 -32.86
CA ALA A 118 24.40 24.04 -33.00
C ALA A 118 25.03 23.38 -31.77
N VAL A 119 25.96 22.45 -32.00
CA VAL A 119 26.76 21.79 -30.96
C VAL A 119 28.03 22.61 -30.72
N ALA A 120 28.28 23.01 -29.48
CA ALA A 120 29.50 23.69 -29.07
C ALA A 120 30.15 22.99 -27.88
N SER A 121 31.47 22.81 -27.90
CA SER A 121 32.22 22.29 -26.76
C SER A 121 32.03 23.19 -25.54
N ALA A 122 31.98 22.58 -24.36
CA ALA A 122 31.78 23.27 -23.09
C ALA A 122 32.82 22.83 -22.06
N SER A 123 32.95 23.56 -20.95
CA SER A 123 33.67 23.02 -19.78
C SER A 123 32.83 21.92 -19.11
N VAL A 124 33.46 21.01 -18.38
CA VAL A 124 32.78 19.93 -17.62
C VAL A 124 31.65 20.45 -16.70
N THR A 125 31.80 21.65 -16.13
CA THR A 125 30.83 22.32 -15.24
C THR A 125 29.73 23.13 -15.96
N ASN A 126 29.94 23.48 -17.24
CA ASN A 126 28.96 24.25 -18.04
C ASN A 126 28.26 23.36 -19.08
N ALA A 127 28.65 22.10 -19.17
CA ALA A 127 28.09 21.14 -20.10
C ALA A 127 26.60 20.91 -19.82
N LYS A 128 25.80 20.79 -20.88
CA LYS A 128 24.44 20.23 -20.78
C LYS A 128 24.39 18.78 -21.21
N PHE A 129 25.45 18.31 -21.88
CA PHE A 129 25.63 16.95 -22.33
C PHE A 129 27.11 16.58 -22.25
N LYS A 130 27.39 15.33 -21.92
CA LYS A 130 28.73 14.74 -21.89
C LYS A 130 28.70 13.49 -22.76
N ASN A 131 29.45 13.47 -23.85
CA ASN A 131 29.66 12.24 -24.62
C ASN A 131 30.79 11.45 -23.96
N VAL A 132 30.48 10.27 -23.46
CA VAL A 132 31.42 9.37 -22.80
C VAL A 132 31.75 8.26 -23.79
N THR A 133 33.02 8.11 -24.11
CA THR A 133 33.53 6.97 -24.90
C THR A 133 34.39 6.12 -23.99
N LEU A 134 33.89 4.93 -23.66
CA LEU A 134 34.54 3.96 -22.78
C LEU A 134 35.19 2.87 -23.61
N THR A 135 36.48 2.67 -23.41
CA THR A 135 37.27 1.55 -23.93
C THR A 135 37.52 0.57 -22.80
N VAL A 136 37.18 -0.71 -23.03
CA VAL A 136 37.52 -1.80 -22.12
C VAL A 136 38.49 -2.72 -22.83
N SER A 137 39.67 -2.91 -22.26
CA SER A 137 40.76 -3.67 -22.85
C SER A 137 41.18 -4.85 -21.99
N TRP A 138 41.65 -5.91 -22.63
CA TRP A 138 42.19 -7.11 -21.98
C TRP A 138 43.37 -7.67 -22.77
N ASP A 139 44.02 -8.69 -22.22
CA ASP A 139 45.26 -9.26 -22.77
C ASP A 139 46.36 -8.19 -22.98
N ASN A 140 46.54 -7.33 -21.97
CA ASN A 140 47.49 -6.20 -21.96
C ASN A 140 47.26 -5.19 -23.11
N GLY A 141 45.99 -4.94 -23.46
CA GLY A 141 45.61 -3.99 -24.50
C GLY A 141 45.61 -4.56 -25.92
N ALA A 142 45.91 -5.86 -26.10
CA ALA A 142 45.87 -6.50 -27.42
C ALA A 142 44.45 -6.62 -27.99
N SER A 143 43.44 -6.70 -27.11
CA SER A 143 42.02 -6.74 -27.49
C SER A 143 41.23 -5.70 -26.70
N ASN A 144 40.23 -5.10 -27.34
CA ASN A 144 39.35 -4.14 -26.69
C ASN A 144 37.94 -4.16 -27.29
N ILE A 145 37.02 -3.56 -26.55
CA ILE A 145 35.73 -3.07 -27.04
C ILE A 145 35.60 -1.59 -26.71
N GLU A 146 34.80 -0.88 -27.51
CA GLU A 146 34.46 0.52 -27.28
C GLU A 146 32.93 0.67 -27.21
N MET A 147 32.47 1.43 -26.23
CA MET A 147 31.07 1.86 -26.11
C MET A 147 31.01 3.36 -25.92
N SER A 148 30.09 4.02 -26.62
CA SER A 148 29.83 5.45 -26.43
C SER A 148 28.41 5.69 -25.96
N THR A 149 28.24 6.66 -25.06
CA THR A 149 26.92 7.13 -24.61
C THR A 149 26.94 8.63 -24.41
N VAL A 150 25.78 9.26 -24.58
CA VAL A 150 25.56 10.64 -24.14
C VAL A 150 24.90 10.62 -22.76
N ILE A 151 25.46 11.39 -21.83
CA ILE A 151 24.86 11.68 -20.52
C ILE A 151 24.43 13.13 -20.53
N ALA A 152 23.13 13.38 -20.38
CA ALA A 152 22.58 14.74 -20.28
C ALA A 152 22.60 15.21 -18.83
N ALA A 153 22.81 16.52 -18.61
CA ALA A 153 22.60 17.15 -17.31
C ALA A 153 21.11 17.23 -17.02
N ALA A 154 20.61 16.33 -16.19
CA ALA A 154 19.23 16.25 -15.72
C ALA A 154 19.27 16.13 -14.20
N ASN A 155 18.51 16.94 -13.48
CA ASN A 155 18.43 16.75 -12.03
C ASN A 155 17.83 15.34 -11.78
N PRO A 156 18.54 14.40 -11.14
CA PRO A 156 18.06 13.03 -10.95
C PRO A 156 16.69 12.95 -10.26
N GLN A 157 16.41 13.89 -9.36
CA GLN A 157 15.13 14.01 -8.65
C GLN A 157 13.97 14.43 -9.59
N LEU A 158 14.30 15.11 -10.69
CA LEU A 158 13.34 15.60 -11.68
C LEU A 158 13.44 14.87 -13.03
N ALA A 159 14.40 13.97 -13.25
CA ALA A 159 14.69 13.34 -14.54
C ALA A 159 13.55 12.46 -15.09
N GLN A 160 12.62 12.09 -14.21
CA GLN A 160 11.33 11.48 -14.50
C GLN A 160 10.31 12.46 -15.15
N PHE A 161 10.51 13.77 -15.00
CA PHE A 161 9.68 14.85 -15.55
C PHE A 161 10.36 15.67 -16.65
N VAL A 162 11.67 15.52 -16.88
CA VAL A 162 12.39 16.33 -17.88
C VAL A 162 11.99 15.90 -19.29
N ASP A 163 11.16 16.74 -19.92
CA ASP A 163 11.08 16.91 -21.36
C ASP A 163 12.11 17.96 -21.78
N LYS A 164 13.13 17.54 -22.52
CA LYS A 164 13.95 18.47 -23.27
C LYS A 164 14.03 17.95 -24.69
N ALA A 165 13.46 18.71 -25.62
CA ALA A 165 13.52 18.48 -27.05
C ALA A 165 14.96 18.14 -27.50
N GLY A 166 15.21 16.85 -27.63
CA GLY A 166 16.37 16.24 -28.23
C GLY A 166 15.92 15.16 -29.19
N LEU A 167 16.83 14.62 -30.00
CA LEU A 167 16.57 13.63 -31.06
C LEU A 167 15.94 12.29 -30.58
N GLY A 168 15.63 12.16 -29.28
CA GLY A 168 15.07 10.98 -28.65
C GLY A 168 13.60 11.08 -28.22
N GLY A 169 12.83 12.03 -28.77
CA GLY A 169 11.38 12.13 -28.56
C GLY A 169 10.94 12.45 -27.11
N ASP A 170 9.74 13.01 -26.99
CA ASP A 170 9.15 13.30 -25.68
C ASP A 170 8.89 11.97 -24.96
N LYS A 171 9.35 11.82 -23.70
CA LYS A 171 8.84 10.74 -22.85
C LYS A 171 7.34 10.97 -22.67
N PRO A 172 6.50 9.91 -22.61
CA PRO A 172 5.07 10.08 -22.38
C PRO A 172 4.84 10.74 -21.01
N GLN A 173 4.51 12.03 -21.02
CA GLN A 173 4.09 12.77 -19.83
C GLN A 173 2.59 12.64 -19.65
N VAL A 174 2.17 12.35 -18.41
CA VAL A 174 0.75 12.28 -18.06
C VAL A 174 0.42 13.44 -17.15
N LYS A 175 -0.43 14.35 -17.63
CA LYS A 175 -0.96 15.46 -16.82
C LYS A 175 -1.65 14.89 -15.59
N TYR A 176 -1.42 15.53 -14.46
CA TYR A 176 -2.04 15.13 -13.20
C TYR A 176 -2.83 16.28 -12.59
N THR A 177 -4.02 15.96 -12.07
CA THR A 177 -4.84 16.92 -11.32
C THR A 177 -4.79 16.49 -9.86
N PRO A 178 -4.12 17.26 -8.99
CA PRO A 178 -4.01 16.92 -7.58
C PRO A 178 -5.38 16.79 -6.91
N GLY A 179 -5.46 15.89 -5.94
CA GLY A 179 -6.59 15.77 -5.05
C GLY A 179 -6.74 17.00 -4.16
N VAL A 180 -7.92 17.15 -3.58
CA VAL A 180 -8.27 18.32 -2.77
C VAL A 180 -8.37 17.91 -1.30
N ALA A 181 -7.73 18.71 -0.45
CA ALA A 181 -7.84 18.58 0.99
C ALA A 181 -9.28 18.92 1.44
N PRO A 182 -9.82 18.24 2.45
CA PRO A 182 -9.09 17.41 3.43
C PRO A 182 -9.07 15.90 3.10
N ASP A 183 -9.75 15.47 2.05
CA ASP A 183 -9.85 14.06 1.68
C ASP A 183 -8.51 13.51 1.17
N VAL A 184 -7.78 14.30 0.39
CA VAL A 184 -6.46 14.00 -0.16
C VAL A 184 -5.48 15.08 0.32
N ILE A 185 -4.38 14.65 0.94
CA ILE A 185 -3.36 15.56 1.49
C ILE A 185 -2.07 15.37 0.71
N ALA A 186 -1.61 16.48 0.10
CA ALA A 186 -0.32 16.52 -0.59
C ALA A 186 0.81 16.81 0.41
N ILE A 187 1.71 15.84 0.57
CA ILE A 187 2.96 15.96 1.34
C ILE A 187 4.06 16.45 0.40
N ASP A 188 4.72 17.55 0.75
CA ASP A 188 5.87 18.06 0.01
C ASP A 188 7.10 17.20 0.32
N LEU A 189 7.79 16.72 -0.71
CA LEU A 189 8.96 15.83 -0.56
C LEU A 189 10.29 16.61 -0.47
N GLY A 190 10.27 17.94 -0.62
CA GLY A 190 11.45 18.79 -0.54
C GLY A 190 12.33 18.80 -1.79
N ASP A 191 11.97 18.08 -2.85
CA ASP A 191 12.65 18.05 -4.16
C ASP A 191 11.85 18.76 -5.28
N GLY A 192 10.81 19.50 -4.91
CA GLY A 192 9.87 20.11 -5.86
C GLY A 192 8.75 19.17 -6.30
N THR A 193 8.71 17.93 -5.81
CA THR A 193 7.61 16.99 -5.98
C THR A 193 6.75 16.87 -4.72
N LYS A 194 5.54 16.35 -4.90
CA LYS A 194 4.59 16.06 -3.82
C LYS A 194 4.12 14.62 -3.93
N LYS A 195 3.83 14.00 -2.79
CA LYS A 195 3.20 12.68 -2.68
C LYS A 195 1.83 12.81 -2.04
N GLU A 196 0.83 12.16 -2.62
CA GLU A 196 -0.52 12.11 -2.05
C GLU A 196 -1.17 10.74 -2.30
N THR A 197 -2.08 10.35 -1.41
CA THR A 197 -2.83 9.10 -1.53
C THR A 197 -4.29 9.40 -1.84
N SER A 198 -4.88 8.66 -2.77
CA SER A 198 -6.30 8.73 -3.06
C SER A 198 -7.14 8.29 -1.86
N LYS A 199 -8.43 8.59 -1.89
CA LYS A 199 -9.39 8.03 -0.93
C LYS A 199 -9.41 6.50 -1.04
N PRO A 200 -9.29 5.73 0.05
CA PRO A 200 -9.50 4.28 0.03
C PRO A 200 -10.92 3.93 -0.40
N LEU A 201 -11.04 2.98 -1.33
CA LEU A 201 -12.32 2.50 -1.81
C LEU A 201 -12.53 1.07 -1.30
N PRO A 202 -13.16 0.91 -0.11
CA PRO A 202 -13.59 -0.40 0.33
C PRO A 202 -14.74 -0.90 -0.52
N GLU A 203 -14.64 -2.17 -0.87
CA GLU A 203 -15.60 -2.97 -1.61
C GLU A 203 -15.80 -4.26 -0.82
N VAL A 204 -16.99 -4.46 -0.28
CA VAL A 204 -17.38 -5.75 0.29
C VAL A 204 -17.84 -6.62 -0.87
N SER A 205 -17.13 -7.73 -1.09
CA SER A 205 -17.44 -8.65 -2.16
C SER A 205 -18.88 -9.17 -1.98
N GLN A 206 -19.75 -8.92 -2.96
CA GLN A 206 -21.12 -9.46 -2.99
C GLN A 206 -21.17 -11.00 -3.14
N LYS A 207 -19.99 -11.64 -3.15
CA LYS A 207 -19.74 -12.99 -3.61
C LYS A 207 -19.06 -13.86 -2.50
N GLY A 208 -18.46 -13.27 -1.49
CA GLY A 208 -17.95 -13.95 -0.30
C GLY A 208 -17.58 -12.89 0.75
N GLU A 209 -17.44 -13.23 2.03
CA GLU A 209 -17.19 -12.27 3.13
C GLU A 209 -15.80 -11.56 3.09
N SER A 210 -15.23 -11.35 1.90
CA SER A 210 -13.99 -10.63 1.65
C SER A 210 -14.26 -9.15 1.42
N ASN A 211 -13.51 -8.32 2.12
CA ASN A 211 -13.33 -6.91 1.87
C ASN A 211 -12.11 -6.72 0.98
N ILE A 212 -12.26 -5.92 -0.06
CA ILE A 212 -11.17 -5.43 -0.90
C ILE A 212 -11.08 -3.93 -0.71
N VAL A 213 -9.91 -3.42 -0.38
CA VAL A 213 -9.66 -1.98 -0.28
C VAL A 213 -8.60 -1.59 -1.30
N LYS A 214 -8.95 -0.64 -2.17
CA LYS A 214 -8.06 -0.13 -3.23
C LYS A 214 -7.77 1.35 -3.00
N PHE A 215 -6.54 1.75 -3.24
CA PHE A 215 -6.12 3.14 -3.32
C PHE A 215 -4.85 3.25 -4.14
N GLU A 216 -4.58 4.44 -4.64
CA GLU A 216 -3.32 4.75 -5.29
C GLU A 216 -2.58 5.85 -4.55
N THR A 217 -1.25 5.79 -4.61
CA THR A 217 -0.38 6.87 -4.16
C THR A 217 0.34 7.43 -5.38
N VAL A 218 0.32 8.75 -5.52
CA VAL A 218 0.87 9.44 -6.68
C VAL A 218 1.94 10.41 -6.22
N THR A 219 3.13 10.32 -6.83
CA THR A 219 4.17 11.34 -6.75
C THR A 219 4.15 12.18 -8.02
N TYR A 220 4.08 13.50 -7.88
CA TYR A 220 3.87 14.44 -8.99
C TYR A 220 4.61 15.76 -8.77
N ASP A 221 4.90 16.47 -9.86
CA ASP A 221 5.45 17.83 -9.85
C ASP A 221 4.35 18.88 -10.02
N SER A 222 4.68 20.10 -10.46
CA SER A 222 3.67 21.14 -10.69
C SER A 222 2.60 20.81 -11.76
N GLN A 223 2.82 19.84 -12.64
CA GLN A 223 1.96 19.58 -13.81
C GLN A 223 1.73 18.10 -14.14
N TYR A 224 2.69 17.22 -13.84
CA TYR A 224 2.75 15.85 -14.30
C TYR A 224 2.93 14.88 -13.15
N ARG A 225 2.40 13.66 -13.31
CA ARG A 225 2.72 12.56 -12.40
C ARG A 225 4.04 11.89 -12.83
N ALA A 226 4.84 11.49 -11.85
CA ALA A 226 6.06 10.70 -12.06
C ALA A 226 5.86 9.24 -11.72
N VAL A 227 5.29 8.95 -10.56
CA VAL A 227 5.13 7.60 -10.03
C VAL A 227 3.70 7.41 -9.59
N THR A 228 3.12 6.27 -9.96
CA THR A 228 1.83 5.82 -9.46
C THR A 228 2.01 4.45 -8.85
N GLU A 229 1.68 4.33 -7.58
CA GLU A 229 1.68 3.08 -6.83
C GLU A 229 0.21 2.69 -6.58
N ASP A 230 -0.30 1.69 -7.30
CA ASP A 230 -1.67 1.19 -7.18
C ASP A 230 -1.69 -0.01 -6.23
N PHE A 231 -2.41 0.12 -5.11
CA PHE A 231 -2.49 -0.86 -4.06
C PHE A 231 -3.87 -1.49 -3.94
N LEU A 232 -3.86 -2.77 -3.55
CA LEU A 232 -5.04 -3.54 -3.19
C LEU A 232 -4.75 -4.35 -1.93
N THR A 233 -5.60 -4.25 -0.92
CA THR A 233 -5.56 -5.14 0.25
C THR A 233 -6.85 -5.95 0.34
N VAL A 234 -6.74 -7.24 0.65
CA VAL A 234 -7.86 -8.19 0.65
C VAL A 234 -7.74 -9.18 1.80
N ASN A 235 -8.85 -9.51 2.46
CA ASN A 235 -8.92 -10.69 3.32
C ASN A 235 -9.52 -11.90 2.59
N CYS A 236 -8.92 -13.05 2.84
CA CYS A 236 -9.23 -14.30 2.20
C CYS A 236 -9.39 -15.41 3.25
N LYS A 237 -10.36 -16.28 3.01
CA LYS A 237 -10.51 -17.57 3.67
C LYS A 237 -9.71 -18.60 2.88
N CYS A 238 -8.72 -19.19 3.52
CA CYS A 238 -7.81 -20.15 2.92
C CYS A 238 -7.89 -21.51 3.65
N ASN A 239 -7.32 -22.54 3.04
CA ASN A 239 -7.03 -23.81 3.67
C ASN A 239 -5.58 -24.20 3.40
N LEU A 240 -4.89 -24.76 4.40
CA LEU A 240 -3.50 -25.20 4.22
C LEU A 240 -3.42 -26.28 3.14
N ALA A 241 -2.40 -26.20 2.28
CA ALA A 241 -2.21 -27.10 1.15
C ALA A 241 -0.86 -27.84 1.17
N GLY A 242 -0.13 -27.79 2.30
CA GLY A 242 1.15 -28.46 2.47
C GLY A 242 2.29 -27.71 1.79
N SER A 243 3.28 -28.42 1.26
CA SER A 243 4.40 -27.81 0.53
C SER A 243 4.17 -27.82 -0.98
N GLY A 244 4.47 -26.69 -1.63
CA GLY A 244 4.35 -26.54 -3.07
C GLY A 244 5.04 -25.29 -3.60
N ALA A 245 4.80 -24.99 -4.87
CA ALA A 245 5.37 -23.85 -5.56
C ALA A 245 4.57 -22.57 -5.29
N GLY A 246 5.20 -21.58 -4.64
CA GLY A 246 4.64 -20.24 -4.41
C GLY A 246 5.67 -19.16 -4.68
N LEU A 247 5.24 -17.94 -4.99
CA LEU A 247 6.13 -16.78 -5.10
C LEU A 247 6.47 -16.24 -3.71
N THR A 248 7.65 -15.62 -3.58
CA THR A 248 7.96 -14.81 -2.38
C THR A 248 7.27 -13.46 -2.49
N PRO A 249 6.83 -12.85 -1.36
CA PRO A 249 6.28 -11.50 -1.40
C PRO A 249 7.31 -10.50 -1.93
N ALA A 250 6.85 -9.60 -2.78
CA ALA A 250 7.63 -8.48 -3.28
C ALA A 250 7.86 -7.44 -2.17
N LYS A 251 8.91 -6.64 -2.30
CA LYS A 251 9.33 -5.70 -1.27
C LYS A 251 9.81 -4.38 -1.88
N THR A 252 9.69 -3.32 -1.10
CA THR A 252 10.26 -2.02 -1.47
C THR A 252 11.74 -2.01 -1.10
N VAL A 253 12.60 -1.61 -2.04
CA VAL A 253 14.05 -1.54 -1.84
C VAL A 253 14.59 -0.20 -2.30
N TYR A 254 15.67 0.25 -1.66
CA TYR A 254 16.47 1.35 -2.17
C TYR A 254 17.56 0.80 -3.08
N ASN A 255 17.49 1.14 -4.37
CA ASN A 255 18.52 0.79 -5.33
C ASN A 255 19.61 1.87 -5.31
N ALA A 256 20.80 1.52 -4.80
CA ALA A 256 21.91 2.48 -4.66
C ALA A 256 22.49 2.96 -6.01
N THR A 257 22.30 2.20 -7.09
CA THR A 257 22.74 2.57 -8.44
C THR A 257 21.79 3.59 -9.07
N THR A 258 20.49 3.32 -9.05
CA THR A 258 19.47 4.22 -9.60
C THR A 258 19.08 5.34 -8.62
N LYS A 259 19.52 5.23 -7.36
CA LYS A 259 19.20 6.13 -6.24
C LYS A 259 17.70 6.38 -6.09
N SER A 260 16.92 5.32 -6.26
CA SER A 260 15.46 5.38 -6.25
C SER A 260 14.87 4.22 -5.46
N LEU A 261 13.61 4.41 -5.04
CA LEU A 261 12.82 3.31 -4.48
C LEU A 261 12.27 2.46 -5.61
N GLU A 262 12.55 1.17 -5.54
CA GLU A 262 12.11 0.16 -6.51
C GLU A 262 11.32 -0.94 -5.80
N THR A 263 10.54 -1.69 -6.58
CA THR A 263 9.88 -2.90 -6.08
C THR A 263 10.67 -4.11 -6.56
N GLU A 264 11.35 -4.79 -5.64
CA GLU A 264 12.01 -6.05 -5.89
C GLU A 264 10.99 -7.18 -5.82
N TYR A 265 10.94 -8.03 -6.84
CA TYR A 265 10.02 -9.15 -6.92
C TYR A 265 10.65 -10.31 -7.72
N SER A 266 10.17 -11.53 -7.48
CA SER A 266 10.61 -12.73 -8.20
C SER A 266 9.60 -13.13 -9.30
N TYR A 267 10.11 -13.66 -10.40
CA TYR A 267 9.31 -14.39 -11.41
C TYR A 267 9.33 -15.92 -11.18
N SER A 268 10.20 -16.39 -10.30
CA SER A 268 10.41 -17.80 -10.02
C SER A 268 9.79 -18.18 -8.69
N THR A 269 9.01 -19.25 -8.69
CA THR A 269 8.46 -19.83 -7.47
C THR A 269 9.54 -20.58 -6.70
N VAL A 270 9.39 -20.57 -5.38
CA VAL A 270 10.17 -21.39 -4.44
C VAL A 270 9.29 -22.51 -3.89
N ASN A 271 9.90 -23.60 -3.44
CA ASN A 271 9.18 -24.65 -2.75
C ASN A 271 9.03 -24.27 -1.27
N LYS A 272 7.81 -23.99 -0.82
CA LYS A 272 7.50 -23.55 0.55
C LYS A 272 6.12 -24.06 0.99
N THR A 273 5.72 -23.81 2.23
CA THR A 273 4.31 -23.99 2.62
C THR A 273 3.43 -23.14 1.72
N ILE A 274 2.29 -23.68 1.31
CA ILE A 274 1.28 -22.97 0.53
C ILE A 274 -0.11 -23.26 1.07
N GLY A 275 -1.06 -22.37 0.79
CA GLY A 275 -2.48 -22.59 0.95
C GLY A 275 -3.21 -22.62 -0.38
N ALA A 276 -4.50 -22.92 -0.30
CA ALA A 276 -5.45 -22.77 -1.38
C ALA A 276 -6.63 -21.93 -0.90
N THR A 277 -7.28 -21.22 -1.82
CA THR A 277 -8.51 -20.50 -1.49
C THR A 277 -9.61 -21.50 -1.16
N TYR A 278 -10.29 -21.27 -0.04
CA TYR A 278 -11.40 -22.10 0.37
C TYR A 278 -12.64 -21.77 -0.47
N ARG A 279 -13.15 -22.76 -1.23
CA ARG A 279 -14.23 -22.56 -2.23
C ARG A 279 -15.55 -23.26 -1.86
N SER A 280 -15.91 -23.27 -0.58
CA SER A 280 -17.21 -23.79 -0.12
C SER A 280 -18.09 -22.69 0.47
N PRO A 281 -19.43 -22.79 0.38
CA PRO A 281 -20.34 -21.79 0.93
C PRO A 281 -20.07 -21.49 2.43
N PRO A 282 -20.14 -20.23 2.88
CA PRO A 282 -20.48 -19.00 2.13
C PRO A 282 -19.29 -18.36 1.36
N TYR A 283 -18.13 -19.02 1.31
CA TYR A 283 -16.89 -18.53 0.70
C TYR A 283 -16.65 -19.05 -0.73
N ASP A 284 -17.67 -19.63 -1.37
CA ASP A 284 -17.55 -20.23 -2.70
C ASP A 284 -17.24 -19.22 -3.81
N LYS A 285 -17.44 -17.91 -3.56
CA LYS A 285 -17.18 -16.86 -4.55
C LYS A 285 -16.28 -15.75 -4.01
N GLN A 286 -15.24 -16.13 -3.28
CA GLN A 286 -14.14 -15.22 -2.94
C GLN A 286 -13.48 -14.62 -4.21
N PRO A 287 -12.90 -13.41 -4.12
CA PRO A 287 -12.19 -12.78 -5.23
C PRO A 287 -11.02 -13.63 -5.77
N ASP A 288 -10.76 -13.58 -7.08
CA ASP A 288 -9.67 -14.35 -7.73
C ASP A 288 -8.28 -14.00 -7.19
N ILE A 289 -8.11 -12.78 -6.66
CA ILE A 289 -6.87 -12.36 -6.02
C ILE A 289 -6.54 -13.22 -4.78
N CYS A 290 -7.54 -13.85 -4.16
CA CYS A 290 -7.35 -14.77 -3.05
C CYS A 290 -6.56 -16.03 -3.43
N ASP A 291 -6.59 -16.47 -4.69
CA ASP A 291 -5.80 -17.63 -5.12
C ASP A 291 -4.30 -17.33 -5.01
N ARG A 292 -3.89 -16.07 -5.25
CA ARG A 292 -2.50 -15.64 -5.06
C ARG A 292 -2.19 -15.39 -3.60
N CYS A 293 -3.12 -14.78 -2.86
CA CYS A 293 -2.95 -14.55 -1.43
C CYS A 293 -2.68 -15.87 -0.69
N CYS A 294 -3.59 -16.85 -0.79
CA CYS A 294 -3.44 -18.13 -0.09
C CYS A 294 -2.21 -18.92 -0.57
N ARG A 295 -1.85 -18.87 -1.87
CA ARG A 295 -0.69 -19.60 -2.39
C ARG A 295 0.63 -18.96 -2.02
N ASP A 296 0.73 -17.63 -2.12
CA ASP A 296 2.01 -16.91 -2.10
C ASP A 296 2.30 -16.23 -0.74
N HIS A 297 1.33 -16.06 0.17
CA HIS A 297 1.51 -15.34 1.45
C HIS A 297 2.02 -16.19 2.62
N HIS A 298 2.62 -17.34 2.33
CA HIS A 298 3.38 -18.11 3.32
C HIS A 298 4.81 -17.61 3.38
N ASP A 299 5.36 -17.47 4.58
CA ASP A 299 6.75 -17.07 4.74
C ASP A 299 7.69 -18.25 4.43
N ASN A 300 8.84 -17.93 3.86
CA ASN A 300 9.90 -18.88 3.61
C ASN A 300 11.24 -18.26 3.98
N ASP A 301 12.04 -19.03 4.70
CA ASP A 301 13.45 -18.81 5.02
C ASP A 301 13.82 -17.79 6.11
N PHE A 302 14.97 -18.05 6.75
CA PHE A 302 15.67 -17.27 7.79
C PHE A 302 16.75 -16.32 7.21
N GLY A 303 16.74 -16.10 5.89
CA GLY A 303 17.74 -15.31 5.15
C GLY A 303 17.58 -13.78 5.25
N THR A 304 18.15 -13.07 4.28
CA THR A 304 18.19 -11.58 4.19
C THR A 304 16.82 -10.91 4.03
N GLU A 305 15.76 -11.68 3.75
CA GLU A 305 14.37 -11.23 3.71
C GLU A 305 13.85 -10.72 5.06
N ASN A 306 14.48 -11.12 6.17
CA ASN A 306 14.11 -10.67 7.52
C ASN A 306 14.13 -9.14 7.69
N SER A 307 15.05 -8.45 7.02
CA SER A 307 15.22 -6.99 7.11
C SER A 307 14.07 -6.20 6.46
N TYR A 308 13.20 -6.87 5.71
CA TYR A 308 12.05 -6.27 5.03
C TYR A 308 10.71 -6.72 5.63
N ARG A 309 10.75 -7.54 6.69
CA ARG A 309 9.58 -8.00 7.44
C ARG A 309 9.62 -7.35 8.82
N TRP A 310 8.80 -6.32 9.04
CA TRP A 310 8.80 -5.58 10.31
C TRP A 310 8.38 -6.44 11.52
N TYR A 311 7.56 -7.48 11.30
CA TYR A 311 7.09 -8.40 12.32
C TYR A 311 8.01 -9.62 12.46
N TRP A 312 9.10 -9.69 11.67
CA TRP A 312 10.03 -10.78 11.77
C TRP A 312 10.83 -10.68 13.07
N PRO A 313 10.80 -11.72 13.91
CA PRO A 313 11.54 -11.72 15.15
C PRO A 313 13.05 -11.74 14.85
N GLY A 314 13.82 -10.90 15.54
CA GLY A 314 15.26 -10.84 15.38
C GLY A 314 15.90 -12.23 15.58
N VAL A 315 16.90 -12.57 14.78
CA VAL A 315 17.63 -13.85 14.91
C VAL A 315 18.19 -13.98 16.34
N GLY A 316 17.75 -15.01 17.08
CA GLY A 316 18.18 -15.25 18.48
C GLY A 316 17.16 -14.93 19.57
N ASP A 317 15.98 -14.38 19.23
CA ASP A 317 14.87 -14.24 20.18
C ASP A 317 14.17 -15.59 20.46
N ALA A 318 14.23 -16.08 21.70
CA ALA A 318 13.57 -17.32 22.11
C ALA A 318 12.04 -17.26 22.05
N SER A 319 11.44 -16.06 21.95
CA SER A 319 10.01 -15.87 21.72
C SER A 319 9.56 -16.32 20.32
N GLN A 320 10.50 -16.59 19.39
CA GLN A 320 10.26 -17.01 18.01
C GLN A 320 9.37 -18.24 17.84
N ALA A 321 9.49 -19.22 18.74
CA ALA A 321 8.71 -20.46 18.67
C ALA A 321 7.19 -20.24 18.89
N THR A 322 6.80 -19.06 19.39
CA THR A 322 5.39 -18.70 19.61
C THR A 322 4.74 -18.15 18.34
N TYR A 323 5.52 -17.64 17.39
CA TYR A 323 5.03 -16.89 16.23
C TYR A 323 5.27 -17.62 14.89
N PHE A 324 6.38 -18.35 14.80
CA PHE A 324 6.82 -18.98 13.56
C PHE A 324 7.07 -20.47 13.73
N ASN A 325 6.85 -21.20 12.65
CA ASN A 325 7.38 -22.54 12.52
C ASN A 325 8.89 -22.45 12.25
N MET A 326 9.68 -22.71 13.29
CA MET A 326 11.15 -22.67 13.23
C MET A 326 11.79 -23.62 12.19
N SER A 327 11.04 -24.58 11.65
CA SER A 327 11.55 -25.49 10.61
C SER A 327 11.33 -24.97 9.19
N THR A 328 10.32 -24.13 8.97
CA THR A 328 9.95 -23.62 7.63
C THR A 328 10.19 -22.12 7.49
N GLY A 329 10.30 -21.38 8.60
CA GLY A 329 10.28 -19.92 8.63
C GLY A 329 8.89 -19.33 8.38
N ASP A 330 7.86 -20.18 8.31
CA ASP A 330 6.47 -19.77 8.05
C ASP A 330 5.80 -19.26 9.33
N HIS A 331 5.09 -18.13 9.27
CA HIS A 331 4.33 -17.67 10.43
C HIS A 331 3.14 -18.60 10.70
N PHE A 332 2.63 -18.60 11.93
CA PHE A 332 1.47 -19.41 12.26
C PHE A 332 0.18 -18.78 11.75
N HIS A 333 -0.65 -19.60 11.14
CA HIS A 333 -1.93 -19.20 10.56
C HIS A 333 -3.06 -19.66 11.48
N TYR A 334 -4.12 -18.87 11.56
CA TYR A 334 -5.23 -19.13 12.46
C TYR A 334 -6.58 -18.95 11.76
N ASP A 335 -7.57 -19.64 12.29
CA ASP A 335 -8.97 -19.37 12.01
C ASP A 335 -9.68 -18.90 13.26
N SER A 336 -10.72 -18.09 13.06
CA SER A 336 -11.64 -17.68 14.11
C SER A 336 -13.06 -17.56 13.56
N SER A 337 -14.00 -18.11 14.32
CA SER A 337 -15.44 -17.99 14.08
C SER A 337 -16.09 -16.83 14.85
N ASP A 338 -15.44 -16.34 15.90
CA ASP A 338 -15.96 -15.29 16.80
C ASP A 338 -15.01 -14.08 16.93
N GLY A 339 -13.87 -14.09 16.22
CA GLY A 339 -12.86 -13.04 16.21
C GLY A 339 -12.12 -12.85 17.53
N ILE A 340 -12.30 -13.77 18.48
CA ILE A 340 -11.75 -13.72 19.85
C ILE A 340 -10.97 -15.00 20.14
N ASN A 341 -11.58 -16.16 19.85
CA ASN A 341 -10.98 -17.47 20.02
C ASN A 341 -10.39 -17.92 18.68
N PHE A 342 -9.07 -18.12 18.69
CA PHE A 342 -8.32 -18.50 17.50
C PHE A 342 -7.87 -19.95 17.60
N THR A 343 -8.09 -20.69 16.51
CA THR A 343 -7.59 -22.05 16.34
C THR A 343 -6.47 -22.03 15.31
N LYS A 344 -5.29 -22.50 15.70
CA LYS A 344 -4.15 -22.58 14.79
C LYS A 344 -4.39 -23.65 13.73
N ALA A 345 -4.14 -23.31 12.46
CA ALA A 345 -4.13 -24.26 11.35
C ALA A 345 -2.79 -25.03 11.35
N VAL A 346 -2.85 -26.36 11.29
CA VAL A 346 -1.66 -27.22 11.42
C VAL A 346 -1.58 -28.26 10.30
N ASN A 347 -2.72 -28.85 9.94
CA ASN A 347 -2.82 -29.93 8.97
C ASN A 347 -3.28 -29.41 7.60
N VAL A 348 -2.96 -30.17 6.56
CA VAL A 348 -3.53 -29.94 5.23
C VAL A 348 -5.06 -29.95 5.31
N ASN A 349 -5.69 -28.97 4.66
CA ASN A 349 -7.11 -28.63 4.69
C ASN A 349 -7.61 -27.92 5.95
N ASP A 350 -6.77 -27.68 6.97
CA ASP A 350 -7.15 -26.79 8.07
C ASP A 350 -7.40 -25.39 7.52
N LEU A 351 -8.50 -24.78 7.96
CA LEU A 351 -8.89 -23.44 7.53
C LEU A 351 -8.06 -22.38 8.26
N TYR A 352 -7.84 -21.26 7.58
CA TYR A 352 -7.29 -20.06 8.18
C TYR A 352 -7.78 -18.80 7.46
N ARG A 353 -7.60 -17.64 8.08
CA ARG A 353 -7.84 -16.34 7.47
C ARG A 353 -6.51 -15.66 7.17
N GLU A 354 -6.44 -15.05 6.01
CA GLU A 354 -5.24 -14.39 5.52
C GLU A 354 -5.60 -12.99 5.03
N THR A 355 -4.77 -11.99 5.32
CA THR A 355 -4.94 -10.65 4.75
C THR A 355 -3.70 -10.25 3.99
N CYS A 356 -3.84 -10.02 2.69
CA CYS A 356 -2.72 -9.78 1.79
C CYS A 356 -2.74 -8.36 1.23
N ARG A 357 -1.57 -7.73 1.15
CA ARG A 357 -1.31 -6.51 0.39
C ARG A 357 -0.78 -6.84 -1.00
N PHE A 358 -1.25 -6.12 -2.00
CA PHE A 358 -0.77 -6.19 -3.37
C PHE A 358 -0.42 -4.80 -3.89
N LYS A 359 0.59 -4.72 -4.74
CA LYS A 359 0.95 -3.54 -5.54
C LYS A 359 0.95 -3.92 -7.03
N ARG A 360 0.43 -3.04 -7.88
CA ARG A 360 0.50 -3.25 -9.34
C ARG A 360 1.91 -2.97 -9.84
N VAL A 361 2.55 -3.98 -10.43
CA VAL A 361 3.87 -3.91 -11.05
C VAL A 361 3.80 -4.61 -12.40
N ASP A 362 4.28 -3.96 -13.47
CA ASP A 362 4.16 -4.43 -14.86
C ASP A 362 2.73 -4.78 -15.29
N GLY A 363 1.74 -4.04 -14.79
CA GLY A 363 0.33 -4.25 -15.09
C GLY A 363 -0.35 -5.35 -14.27
N ILE A 364 0.39 -6.09 -13.43
CA ILE A 364 -0.14 -7.21 -12.63
C ILE A 364 -0.03 -6.90 -11.13
N TYR A 365 -1.06 -7.24 -10.35
CA TYR A 365 -0.96 -7.20 -8.88
C TYR A 365 -0.01 -8.29 -8.37
N ARG A 366 1.09 -7.85 -7.76
CA ARG A 366 2.07 -8.69 -7.07
C ARG A 366 1.85 -8.60 -5.57
N LEU A 367 1.91 -9.74 -4.89
CA LEU A 367 1.83 -9.81 -3.43
C LEU A 367 3.03 -9.04 -2.85
N MET A 368 2.78 -8.16 -1.89
CA MET A 368 3.78 -7.35 -1.20
C MET A 368 3.94 -7.82 0.24
N GLN A 369 5.06 -7.44 0.86
CA GLN A 369 5.20 -7.46 2.31
C GLN A 369 4.09 -6.65 3.00
N ASP A 370 3.73 -7.06 4.21
CA ASP A 370 2.63 -6.48 4.98
C ASP A 370 2.79 -5.00 5.28
N TRP A 371 1.66 -4.32 5.34
CA TRP A 371 1.54 -2.98 5.88
C TRP A 371 2.04 -2.92 7.33
N LYS A 372 2.76 -1.83 7.64
CA LYS A 372 3.10 -1.44 9.01
C LYS A 372 2.55 -0.06 9.31
N LEU A 373 1.53 0.01 10.16
CA LEU A 373 1.06 1.29 10.69
C LEU A 373 2.09 1.83 11.68
N HIS A 374 2.58 3.04 11.40
CA HIS A 374 3.47 3.76 12.29
C HIS A 374 2.71 4.66 13.23
N ASP A 375 1.71 5.37 12.72
CA ASP A 375 0.90 6.26 13.55
C ASP A 375 -0.50 6.51 12.94
N ILE A 376 -1.46 6.89 13.77
CA ILE A 376 -2.80 7.33 13.37
C ILE A 376 -3.08 8.69 14.00
N THR A 377 -3.69 9.61 13.25
CA THR A 377 -4.02 10.96 13.75
C THR A 377 -5.48 11.27 13.53
N VAL A 378 -6.18 11.63 14.60
CA VAL A 378 -7.58 12.03 14.60
C VAL A 378 -7.68 13.55 14.64
N MET A 379 -8.52 14.11 13.76
CA MET A 379 -8.74 15.55 13.68
C MET A 379 -10.08 15.86 12.98
N PRO A 380 -10.70 17.01 13.24
CA PRO A 380 -11.91 17.42 12.52
C PRO A 380 -11.69 17.64 11.03
N TYR A 381 -12.70 17.39 10.20
CA TYR A 381 -12.64 17.57 8.74
C TYR A 381 -12.16 18.97 8.33
N ASN A 382 -12.66 20.00 9.00
CA ASN A 382 -12.31 21.41 8.75
C ASN A 382 -10.89 21.78 9.21
N TYR A 383 -10.25 21.02 10.10
CA TYR A 383 -8.85 21.26 10.50
C TYR A 383 -7.89 21.08 9.31
N LEU A 384 -8.20 20.14 8.42
CA LEU A 384 -7.42 19.86 7.21
C LEU A 384 -7.96 20.55 5.96
N ALA A 385 -9.02 21.36 6.05
CA ALA A 385 -9.58 22.02 4.87
C ALA A 385 -8.52 22.86 4.13
N SER A 386 -8.66 23.00 2.81
CA SER A 386 -7.73 23.80 2.02
C SER A 386 -7.63 25.24 2.56
N GLY A 387 -6.41 25.69 2.83
CA GLY A 387 -6.13 27.01 3.43
C GLY A 387 -6.25 27.08 4.95
N ALA A 388 -6.70 26.03 5.64
CA ALA A 388 -6.71 25.97 7.10
C ALA A 388 -5.28 25.88 7.66
N SER A 389 -5.01 26.54 8.78
CA SER A 389 -3.70 26.45 9.47
C SER A 389 -3.37 25.02 9.89
N GLY A 390 -4.39 24.25 10.31
CA GLY A 390 -4.24 22.84 10.69
C GLY A 390 -3.71 21.96 9.55
N ASN A 391 -4.03 22.27 8.29
CA ASN A 391 -3.49 21.55 7.14
C ASN A 391 -1.95 21.64 7.07
N ALA A 392 -1.40 22.84 7.30
CA ALA A 392 0.05 23.05 7.32
C ALA A 392 0.69 22.35 8.53
N ILE A 393 0.08 22.46 9.71
CA ILE A 393 0.58 21.83 10.95
C ILE A 393 0.63 20.30 10.79
N TYR A 394 -0.42 19.70 10.21
CA TYR A 394 -0.46 18.26 9.97
C TYR A 394 0.62 17.79 8.99
N LYS A 395 0.84 18.51 7.88
CA LYS A 395 1.91 18.20 6.92
C LYS A 395 3.29 18.26 7.55
N SER A 396 3.55 19.28 8.37
CA SER A 396 4.80 19.36 9.14
C SER A 396 4.95 18.21 10.13
N TYR A 397 3.86 17.78 10.78
CA TYR A 397 3.88 16.62 11.66
C TYR A 397 4.27 15.32 10.91
N VAL A 398 3.74 15.08 9.71
CA VAL A 398 4.14 13.91 8.89
C VAL A 398 5.64 13.94 8.57
N GLY A 399 6.16 15.10 8.13
CA GLY A 399 7.59 15.27 7.86
C GLY A 399 8.46 15.04 9.11
N ASN A 400 8.08 15.63 10.24
CA ASN A 400 8.77 15.47 11.52
C ASN A 400 8.76 14.01 12.01
N TYR A 401 7.65 13.30 11.81
CA TYR A 401 7.53 11.89 12.16
C TYR A 401 8.53 11.05 11.35
N LEU A 402 8.52 11.20 10.02
CA LEU A 402 9.41 10.47 9.13
C LEU A 402 10.88 10.82 9.37
N GLU A 403 11.17 12.06 9.78
CA GLU A 403 12.50 12.50 10.15
C GLU A 403 13.00 11.82 11.43
N GLN A 404 12.16 11.77 12.47
CA GLN A 404 12.48 11.08 13.71
C GLN A 404 12.60 9.57 13.49
N LEU A 405 11.74 8.99 12.66
CA LEU A 405 11.81 7.59 12.27
C LEU A 405 13.12 7.29 11.52
N LEU A 406 13.51 8.10 10.54
CA LEU A 406 14.79 7.94 9.84
C LEU A 406 15.98 8.04 10.80
N ALA A 407 15.90 8.90 11.82
CA ALA A 407 16.96 9.10 12.79
C ALA A 407 17.21 7.88 13.71
N THR A 408 16.24 6.96 13.86
CA THR A 408 16.44 5.73 14.65
C THR A 408 17.37 4.74 13.97
N GLY A 409 17.50 4.81 12.64
CA GLY A 409 18.19 3.81 11.83
C GLY A 409 17.36 2.54 11.56
N ASP A 410 16.11 2.48 12.04
CA ASP A 410 15.19 1.36 11.86
C ASP A 410 13.79 1.87 11.50
N LEU A 411 13.37 1.63 10.25
CA LEU A 411 12.05 2.00 9.76
C LEU A 411 10.95 1.01 10.18
N GLY A 412 11.27 -0.14 10.78
CA GLY A 412 10.27 -1.12 11.23
C GLY A 412 9.64 -0.79 12.59
N THR A 413 10.27 0.09 13.37
CA THR A 413 9.85 0.42 14.75
C THR A 413 9.23 1.81 14.81
N SER A 414 8.00 1.91 15.33
CA SER A 414 7.31 3.20 15.49
C SER A 414 8.04 4.14 16.45
N VAL A 415 7.89 5.45 16.21
CA VAL A 415 8.42 6.52 17.06
C VAL A 415 7.28 7.34 17.64
N THR A 416 7.55 8.07 18.72
CA THR A 416 6.56 8.97 19.33
C THR A 416 6.87 10.41 18.95
N VAL A 417 5.96 11.04 18.21
CA VAL A 417 6.01 12.47 17.90
C VAL A 417 4.77 13.15 18.45
N ALA A 418 4.94 14.36 19.01
CA ALA A 418 3.84 15.16 19.50
C ALA A 418 2.81 15.41 18.38
N LYS A 419 1.54 15.08 18.66
CA LYS A 419 0.44 15.23 17.72
C LYS A 419 0.20 16.69 17.31
N PRO A 420 -0.39 16.96 16.13
CA PRO A 420 -0.75 18.29 15.69
C PRO A 420 -1.57 19.06 16.73
N THR A 421 -1.15 20.28 17.06
CA THR A 421 -1.82 21.11 18.06
C THR A 421 -3.07 21.78 17.50
N GLY A 422 -3.99 22.17 18.38
CA GLY A 422 -5.19 22.93 18.00
C GLY A 422 -6.23 22.13 17.19
N ARG A 423 -6.20 20.79 17.26
CA ARG A 423 -7.17 19.91 16.60
C ARG A 423 -8.38 19.55 17.46
N ASP A 424 -8.32 19.79 18.77
CA ASP A 424 -9.40 19.49 19.70
C ASP A 424 -10.61 20.41 19.49
N LEU A 425 -11.81 19.84 19.57
CA LEU A 425 -13.10 20.55 19.49
C LEU A 425 -13.47 21.15 20.86
N VAL A 426 -12.59 22.02 21.35
CA VAL A 426 -12.73 22.71 22.64
C VAL A 426 -12.67 24.22 22.44
N SER A 427 -13.02 24.99 23.46
CA SER A 427 -12.75 26.44 23.46
C SER A 427 -11.31 26.74 23.03
N GLY A 428 -11.13 27.37 21.85
CA GLY A 428 -9.82 27.47 21.20
C GLY A 428 -9.89 27.53 19.68
N ALA A 429 -8.90 26.94 19.00
CA ALA A 429 -8.72 27.06 17.55
C ALA A 429 -9.85 26.44 16.71
N MET A 430 -10.39 25.29 17.13
CA MET A 430 -11.54 24.67 16.44
C MET A 430 -12.89 25.07 17.01
N GLY A 431 -12.92 25.59 18.24
CA GLY A 431 -14.14 25.87 18.97
C GLY A 431 -14.80 24.61 19.52
N SER A 432 -15.63 24.80 20.54
CA SER A 432 -16.56 23.78 21.01
C SER A 432 -17.69 23.59 20.00
N ILE A 433 -18.30 22.41 20.02
CA ILE A 433 -19.49 22.12 19.22
C ILE A 433 -20.75 22.37 20.04
N THR A 434 -21.90 22.57 19.42
CA THR A 434 -23.17 22.78 20.14
C THR A 434 -23.97 21.49 20.18
N GLN A 435 -24.68 21.22 21.27
CA GLN A 435 -25.59 20.07 21.32
C GLN A 435 -26.58 20.08 20.15
N GLY A 436 -26.81 18.90 19.56
CA GLY A 436 -27.61 18.72 18.34
C GLY A 436 -26.83 18.89 17.03
N SER A 437 -25.57 19.37 17.08
CA SER A 437 -24.72 19.46 15.89
C SER A 437 -24.05 18.12 15.55
N THR A 438 -23.65 17.97 14.29
CA THR A 438 -22.82 16.87 13.84
C THR A 438 -21.51 17.39 13.26
N VAL A 439 -20.42 16.65 13.48
CA VAL A 439 -19.08 17.00 12.98
C VAL A 439 -18.38 15.77 12.45
N GLN A 440 -17.96 15.81 11.18
CA GLN A 440 -17.14 14.74 10.61
C GLN A 440 -15.71 14.86 11.14
N LEU A 441 -15.20 13.78 11.72
CA LEU A 441 -13.79 13.60 12.00
C LEU A 441 -13.09 12.84 10.89
N LEU A 442 -11.77 13.05 10.83
CA LEU A 442 -10.83 12.34 10.00
C LEU A 442 -9.92 11.50 10.88
N SER A 443 -9.68 10.25 10.49
CA SER A 443 -8.52 9.49 10.92
C SER A 443 -7.57 9.36 9.73
N ARG A 444 -6.29 9.69 9.98
CA ARG A 444 -5.23 9.66 8.97
C ARG A 444 -4.12 8.75 9.45
N SER A 445 -3.90 7.66 8.72
CA SER A 445 -2.94 6.61 9.06
C SER A 445 -1.65 6.77 8.28
N LEU A 446 -0.51 6.74 8.96
CA LEU A 446 0.82 6.77 8.35
C LEU A 446 1.41 5.35 8.34
N TYR A 447 1.52 4.76 7.16
CA TYR A 447 2.19 3.49 6.93
C TYR A 447 3.60 3.73 6.37
N VAL A 448 4.57 2.91 6.76
CA VAL A 448 5.95 2.98 6.23
C VAL A 448 6.45 1.56 6.00
N ASP A 449 7.03 1.30 4.83
CA ASP A 449 7.67 0.01 4.56
C ASP A 449 9.07 -0.02 5.21
N PRO A 450 9.49 -1.14 5.82
CA PRO A 450 10.86 -1.29 6.29
C PRO A 450 11.84 -1.31 5.10
N LEU A 451 13.06 -0.84 5.35
CA LEU A 451 14.19 -0.95 4.43
C LEU A 451 15.37 -1.59 5.15
N SER A 452 16.30 -2.18 4.39
CA SER A 452 17.54 -2.70 4.97
C SER A 452 18.36 -1.61 5.66
N SER A 453 19.15 -1.99 6.66
CA SER A 453 19.98 -1.05 7.42
C SER A 453 20.97 -0.26 6.55
N SER A 454 21.49 -0.86 5.48
CA SER A 454 22.35 -0.19 4.50
C SER A 454 21.60 0.85 3.67
N ALA A 455 20.35 0.57 3.29
CA ALA A 455 19.47 1.52 2.62
C ALA A 455 19.13 2.71 3.53
N VAL A 456 18.75 2.45 4.79
CA VAL A 456 18.48 3.50 5.77
C VAL A 456 19.70 4.39 5.99
N THR A 457 20.89 3.79 6.13
CA THR A 457 22.16 4.52 6.26
C THR A 457 22.44 5.39 5.02
N ALA A 458 22.17 4.88 3.81
CA ALA A 458 22.34 5.66 2.59
C ALA A 458 21.42 6.89 2.56
N ILE A 459 20.15 6.73 2.96
CA ILE A 459 19.19 7.83 3.03
C ILE A 459 19.60 8.85 4.10
N GLN A 460 20.09 8.41 5.27
CA GLN A 460 20.64 9.27 6.31
C GLN A 460 21.82 10.11 5.78
N ASN A 461 22.72 9.51 5.00
CA ASN A 461 23.86 10.21 4.39
C ASN A 461 23.41 11.24 3.34
N ILE A 462 22.38 10.92 2.54
CA ILE A 462 21.77 11.87 1.59
C ILE A 462 21.18 13.06 2.35
N LYS A 463 20.42 12.80 3.41
CA LYS A 463 19.87 13.85 4.27
C LYS A 463 20.97 14.72 4.89
N ALA A 464 22.02 14.12 5.42
CA ALA A 464 23.15 14.83 6.04
C ALA A 464 23.87 15.75 5.04
N ALA A 465 23.90 15.36 3.77
CA ALA A 465 24.38 16.18 2.66
C ALA A 465 23.36 17.22 2.16
N SER A 466 22.26 17.45 2.89
CA SER A 466 21.14 18.33 2.48
C SER A 466 20.45 17.90 1.19
N GLY A 467 20.57 16.63 0.80
CA GLY A 467 19.81 16.04 -0.30
C GLY A 467 18.34 15.81 0.10
N ALA A 468 17.46 15.80 -0.91
CA ALA A 468 16.07 15.45 -0.67
C ALA A 468 15.99 13.94 -0.36
N TRP A 469 15.53 13.64 0.85
CA TRP A 469 15.51 12.29 1.41
C TRP A 469 14.08 11.77 1.57
N LEU A 470 13.09 12.65 1.64
CA LEU A 470 11.71 12.28 1.92
C LEU A 470 11.09 11.51 0.74
N SER A 471 11.51 11.79 -0.50
CA SER A 471 11.14 10.99 -1.68
C SER A 471 11.77 9.59 -1.71
N LEU A 472 12.77 9.33 -0.86
CA LEU A 472 13.41 8.03 -0.68
C LEU A 472 12.85 7.25 0.52
N MET A 473 11.83 7.80 1.21
CA MET A 473 11.11 7.12 2.28
C MET A 473 9.86 6.41 1.72
N PRO A 474 9.68 5.10 1.96
CA PRO A 474 8.53 4.36 1.44
C PRO A 474 7.31 4.51 2.35
N PHE A 475 6.79 5.74 2.46
CA PHE A 475 5.64 6.07 3.31
C PHE A 475 4.35 6.26 2.51
N TYR A 476 3.22 6.04 3.18
CA TYR A 476 1.87 6.14 2.64
C TYR A 476 0.94 6.71 3.71
N GLU A 477 0.42 7.91 3.43
CA GLU A 477 -0.49 8.63 4.32
C GLU A 477 -1.92 8.41 3.81
N ILE A 478 -2.73 7.67 4.57
CA ILE A 478 -4.01 7.11 4.13
C ILE A 478 -5.17 7.73 4.92
N ASN A 479 -6.21 8.17 4.20
CA ASN A 479 -7.50 8.52 4.79
C ASN A 479 -8.22 7.27 5.32
N SER A 480 -8.02 6.94 6.59
CA SER A 480 -8.50 5.71 7.19
C SER A 480 -9.85 5.85 7.90
N VAL A 481 -10.60 6.93 7.68
CA VAL A 481 -11.89 7.21 8.36
C VAL A 481 -12.85 6.04 8.27
N LEU A 482 -13.04 5.56 7.06
CA LEU A 482 -13.96 4.49 6.71
C LEU A 482 -13.41 3.09 7.05
N LEU A 483 -12.18 3.00 7.56
CA LEU A 483 -11.45 1.77 7.86
C LEU A 483 -11.10 1.62 9.34
N SER A 484 -11.04 2.74 10.08
CA SER A 484 -10.71 2.76 11.50
C SER A 484 -11.93 2.45 12.36
N ASN A 485 -11.69 2.00 13.58
CA ASN A 485 -12.73 1.77 14.57
C ASN A 485 -12.86 2.98 15.50
N TRP A 486 -14.08 3.48 15.65
CA TRP A 486 -14.38 4.72 16.34
C TRP A 486 -15.06 4.47 17.69
N SER A 487 -14.73 5.28 18.68
CA SER A 487 -15.33 5.21 20.00
C SER A 487 -15.41 6.58 20.67
N SER A 488 -16.39 6.74 21.57
CA SER A 488 -16.51 7.89 22.47
C SER A 488 -16.47 7.39 23.91
N THR A 489 -15.71 8.07 24.77
CA THR A 489 -15.58 7.69 26.18
C THR A 489 -16.79 8.09 27.03
N ASN A 490 -17.59 9.05 26.56
CA ASN A 490 -18.80 9.55 27.22
C ASN A 490 -19.91 9.81 26.19
N MET A 491 -20.63 8.74 25.84
CA MET A 491 -21.73 8.77 24.86
C MET A 491 -22.87 9.73 25.22
N PRO A 492 -23.25 9.93 26.50
CA PRO A 492 -24.19 10.99 26.90
C PRO A 492 -23.77 12.41 26.52
N VAL A 493 -22.47 12.68 26.32
CA VAL A 493 -21.98 13.99 25.84
C VAL A 493 -21.93 14.02 24.32
N ALA A 494 -21.27 13.04 23.70
CA ALA A 494 -21.29 12.91 22.25
C ALA A 494 -21.10 11.45 21.82
N THR A 495 -21.82 11.02 20.80
CA THR A 495 -21.61 9.72 20.13
C THR A 495 -20.78 9.89 18.88
N VAL A 496 -20.21 8.79 18.38
CA VAL A 496 -19.50 8.76 17.09
C VAL A 496 -19.99 7.55 16.30
N GLU A 497 -20.30 7.77 15.02
CA GLU A 497 -20.72 6.70 14.13
C GLU A 497 -19.56 5.74 13.83
N ASN A 498 -19.88 4.45 13.81
CA ASN A 498 -18.93 3.36 13.59
C ASN A 498 -19.62 2.17 12.92
N GLU A 499 -20.26 2.40 11.78
CA GLU A 499 -20.98 1.36 11.04
C GLU A 499 -20.01 0.32 10.45
N GLY A 500 -20.48 -0.90 10.20
CA GLY A 500 -19.68 -1.93 9.52
C GLY A 500 -19.19 -1.47 8.14
N VAL A 501 -18.02 -1.94 7.71
CA VAL A 501 -17.50 -1.60 6.38
C VAL A 501 -18.42 -2.16 5.30
N VAL A 502 -18.81 -1.30 4.35
CA VAL A 502 -19.59 -1.68 3.16
C VAL A 502 -18.97 -1.09 1.91
N THR A 503 -19.44 -1.52 0.75
CA THR A 503 -19.01 -0.96 -0.54
C THR A 503 -19.39 0.51 -0.67
N VAL A 504 -18.41 1.36 -1.00
CA VAL A 504 -18.66 2.78 -1.33
C VAL A 504 -19.23 2.87 -2.76
N VAL A 505 -20.48 3.33 -2.89
CA VAL A 505 -21.22 3.33 -4.17
C VAL A 505 -20.95 4.59 -5.01
N ASP A 506 -20.81 5.75 -4.36
CA ASP A 506 -20.54 7.03 -5.04
C ASP A 506 -19.42 7.80 -4.33
N PRO A 507 -18.15 7.38 -4.52
CA PRO A 507 -17.02 8.02 -3.87
C PRO A 507 -16.73 9.45 -4.37
N ALA A 508 -17.28 9.85 -5.51
CA ALA A 508 -17.07 11.16 -6.10
C ALA A 508 -17.94 12.23 -5.42
N LEU A 509 -19.23 11.94 -5.22
CA LEU A 509 -20.19 12.90 -4.68
C LEU A 509 -20.53 12.64 -3.21
N ASN A 510 -20.39 11.41 -2.72
CA ASN A 510 -20.88 11.02 -1.41
C ASN A 510 -20.00 9.95 -0.72
N TYR A 511 -18.71 10.25 -0.60
CA TYR A 511 -17.73 9.33 -0.02
C TYR A 511 -18.11 8.85 1.40
N TYR A 512 -18.63 9.76 2.25
CA TYR A 512 -19.02 9.46 3.63
C TYR A 512 -20.50 9.05 3.80
N GLY A 513 -21.24 8.82 2.70
CA GLY A 513 -22.68 8.56 2.79
C GLY A 513 -23.13 7.17 2.39
N SER A 514 -22.22 6.29 1.96
CA SER A 514 -22.56 4.86 1.79
C SER A 514 -22.67 4.15 3.15
N TYR A 515 -21.86 4.57 4.11
CA TYR A 515 -21.92 4.23 5.52
C TYR A 515 -21.17 5.29 6.33
N LYS A 516 -21.47 5.37 7.63
CA LYS A 516 -20.99 6.43 8.52
C LYS A 516 -19.93 5.90 9.48
N ARG A 517 -18.75 6.52 9.42
CA ARG A 517 -17.68 6.38 10.41
C ARG A 517 -17.07 7.73 10.75
N GLY A 518 -16.71 7.95 12.01
CA GLY A 518 -16.10 9.19 12.47
C GLY A 518 -17.02 10.41 12.47
N LEU A 519 -18.33 10.24 12.28
CA LEU A 519 -19.30 11.32 12.38
C LEU A 519 -19.76 11.47 13.83
N ILE A 520 -19.41 12.59 14.47
CA ILE A 520 -19.87 12.91 15.82
C ILE A 520 -21.33 13.36 15.77
N SER A 521 -22.12 12.94 16.75
CA SER A 521 -23.38 13.61 17.14
C SER A 521 -23.26 14.17 18.55
N ALA A 522 -23.41 15.49 18.70
CA ALA A 522 -23.34 16.16 20.00
C ALA A 522 -24.65 15.92 20.78
N VAL A 523 -24.58 15.13 21.85
CA VAL A 523 -25.76 14.62 22.58
C VAL A 523 -26.11 15.49 23.78
N GLY A 524 -25.14 15.91 24.58
CA GLY A 524 -25.40 16.63 25.83
C GLY A 524 -24.20 17.47 26.27
N GLY A 525 -24.45 18.51 27.07
CA GLY A 525 -23.40 19.40 27.54
C GLY A 525 -22.30 18.68 28.33
N GLY A 526 -21.04 18.99 28.05
CA GLY A 526 -19.90 18.43 28.77
C GLY A 526 -18.67 18.20 27.89
N THR A 527 -17.78 17.33 28.36
CA THR A 527 -16.55 16.97 27.63
C THR A 527 -16.46 15.45 27.48
N THR A 528 -16.08 15.00 26.29
CA THR A 528 -15.78 13.59 25.98
C THR A 528 -14.49 13.49 25.18
N SER A 529 -13.91 12.31 25.09
CA SER A 529 -12.87 11.98 24.12
C SER A 529 -13.47 11.13 23.02
N VAL A 530 -13.21 11.51 21.77
CA VAL A 530 -13.57 10.72 20.60
C VAL A 530 -12.28 10.24 19.94
N SER A 531 -12.15 8.94 19.77
CA SER A 531 -10.92 8.30 19.27
C SER A 531 -11.19 7.38 18.09
N ALA A 532 -10.16 7.23 17.25
CA ALA A 532 -10.08 6.22 16.21
C ALA A 532 -8.90 5.30 16.50
N ALA A 533 -9.08 4.02 16.19
CA ALA A 533 -8.05 3.02 16.37
C ALA A 533 -7.94 2.11 15.15
N SER A 534 -6.73 1.66 14.86
CA SER A 534 -6.41 0.77 13.75
C SER A 534 -5.40 -0.29 14.18
N LEU A 535 -5.51 -1.49 13.59
CA LEU A 535 -4.50 -2.52 13.75
C LEU A 535 -3.28 -2.14 12.92
N ILE A 536 -2.11 -2.59 13.37
CA ILE A 536 -0.83 -2.22 12.74
C ILE A 536 -0.53 -2.96 11.44
N THR A 537 -1.25 -4.06 11.18
CA THR A 537 -1.07 -4.97 10.03
C THR A 537 -2.00 -4.61 8.86
N ASN A 538 -2.03 -5.46 7.82
CA ASN A 538 -3.00 -5.37 6.73
C ASN A 538 -4.46 -5.32 7.20
N THR A 539 -4.78 -5.90 8.37
CA THR A 539 -6.13 -5.88 8.96
C THR A 539 -6.64 -4.45 9.22
N GLY A 540 -5.73 -3.52 9.51
CA GLY A 540 -6.07 -2.09 9.67
C GLY A 540 -6.56 -1.42 8.37
N VAL A 541 -6.20 -1.98 7.21
CA VAL A 541 -6.56 -1.42 5.90
C VAL A 541 -7.89 -1.99 5.37
N ILE A 542 -8.33 -3.17 5.81
CA ILE A 542 -9.56 -3.82 5.33
C ILE A 542 -10.83 -3.50 6.14
N GLY A 543 -10.72 -2.71 7.23
CA GLY A 543 -11.90 -2.21 7.94
C GLY A 543 -11.89 -2.22 9.46
N HIS A 544 -10.81 -2.71 10.09
CA HIS A 544 -10.66 -2.91 11.54
C HIS A 544 -11.78 -3.76 12.18
N ARG A 545 -11.41 -4.66 13.09
CA ARG A 545 -12.41 -5.48 13.80
C ARG A 545 -13.25 -4.61 14.74
N ASP A 546 -14.55 -4.54 14.51
CA ASP A 546 -15.53 -4.18 15.54
C ASP A 546 -16.21 -5.47 16.06
N ALA A 547 -17.04 -5.37 17.11
CA ALA A 547 -17.74 -6.53 17.68
C ALA A 547 -18.72 -7.22 16.70
N VAL A 548 -19.04 -6.58 15.58
CA VAL A 548 -19.98 -7.05 14.56
C VAL A 548 -19.23 -7.67 13.35
N ASN A 549 -17.98 -7.26 13.10
CA ASN A 549 -17.11 -7.71 11.99
C ASN A 549 -15.94 -8.58 12.46
N VAL A 550 -16.26 -9.60 13.23
CA VAL A 550 -15.31 -10.58 13.77
C VAL A 550 -14.58 -11.42 12.71
N SER A 551 -15.12 -11.45 11.48
CA SER A 551 -14.58 -12.18 10.33
C SER A 551 -13.30 -11.57 9.74
N LEU A 552 -12.92 -10.37 10.14
CA LEU A 552 -11.69 -9.73 9.63
C LEU A 552 -10.43 -10.14 10.40
N ALA A 553 -10.58 -10.83 11.54
CA ALA A 553 -9.44 -11.19 12.37
C ALA A 553 -8.65 -12.38 11.80
N THR A 554 -7.34 -12.23 11.64
CA THR A 554 -6.42 -13.21 11.08
C THR A 554 -5.75 -14.06 12.15
N ASP A 555 -5.38 -13.48 13.29
CA ASP A 555 -4.57 -14.20 14.28
C ASP A 555 -4.72 -13.70 15.73
N ALA A 556 -4.28 -14.54 16.67
CA ALA A 556 -4.41 -14.29 18.11
C ALA A 556 -3.39 -13.30 18.69
N ILE A 557 -2.48 -12.79 17.86
CA ILE A 557 -1.22 -12.18 18.28
C ILE A 557 -1.20 -10.70 17.86
N PHE A 558 -1.24 -10.46 16.56
CA PHE A 558 -1.23 -9.14 15.94
C PHE A 558 -2.62 -8.51 15.90
N ASP A 559 -3.71 -9.28 15.94
CA ASP A 559 -5.06 -8.72 16.04
C ASP A 559 -5.53 -8.55 17.50
N THR A 560 -4.64 -8.01 18.33
CA THR A 560 -4.86 -7.71 19.75
C THR A 560 -4.77 -6.20 20.02
N SER A 561 -5.30 -5.76 21.17
CA SER A 561 -5.23 -4.34 21.57
C SER A 561 -3.80 -3.82 21.77
N VAL A 562 -2.81 -4.72 21.98
CA VAL A 562 -1.40 -4.35 22.10
C VAL A 562 -0.81 -3.92 20.74
N ASN A 563 -1.32 -4.52 19.67
CA ASN A 563 -0.90 -4.27 18.29
C ASN A 563 -1.89 -3.36 17.55
N GLN A 564 -2.50 -2.46 18.32
CA GLN A 564 -3.41 -1.42 17.86
C GLN A 564 -2.81 -0.05 18.18
N LEU A 565 -2.89 0.87 17.22
CA LEU A 565 -2.59 2.27 17.45
C LEU A 565 -3.89 3.06 17.48
N SER A 566 -3.94 4.06 18.36
CA SER A 566 -5.10 4.93 18.53
C SER A 566 -4.67 6.36 18.74
N ASP A 567 -5.48 7.29 18.24
CA ASP A 567 -5.42 8.71 18.60
C ASP A 567 -6.83 9.20 18.84
N GLY A 568 -6.95 10.30 19.58
CA GLY A 568 -8.23 10.91 19.87
C GLY A 568 -8.11 12.41 20.03
N ILE A 569 -9.26 13.05 20.02
CA ILE A 569 -9.40 14.46 20.30
C ILE A 569 -10.36 14.67 21.46
N THR A 570 -10.15 15.76 22.19
CA THR A 570 -11.12 16.22 23.17
C THR A 570 -12.26 16.93 22.45
N VAL A 571 -13.50 16.62 22.84
CA VAL A 571 -14.72 17.22 22.32
C VAL A 571 -15.48 17.86 23.47
N GLU A 572 -15.59 19.18 23.44
CA GLU A 572 -16.44 19.96 24.32
C GLU A 572 -17.76 20.27 23.60
N VAL A 573 -18.86 19.82 24.20
CA VAL A 573 -20.21 20.17 23.76
C VAL A 573 -20.69 21.33 24.62
N SER A 574 -20.75 22.49 23.99
CA SER A 574 -21.27 23.71 24.59
C SER A 574 -22.79 23.72 24.59
N GLY A 575 -23.32 24.14 25.74
CA GLY A 575 -24.74 24.38 25.93
C GLY A 575 -25.58 23.14 26.19
N THR A 576 -26.84 23.46 26.33
CA THR A 576 -28.04 22.65 26.55
C THR A 576 -28.91 22.99 25.33
N GLY A 577 -28.72 22.20 24.28
CA GLY A 577 -29.32 22.37 22.98
C GLY A 577 -30.83 22.18 22.98
N PRO A 578 -31.47 22.36 21.82
CA PRO A 578 -32.87 22.01 21.66
C PRO A 578 -33.08 20.53 21.98
N VAL A 579 -34.20 20.19 22.63
CA VAL A 579 -34.69 18.81 22.67
C VAL A 579 -34.86 18.36 21.22
N SER A 580 -34.14 17.32 20.83
CA SER A 580 -34.08 16.88 19.44
C SER A 580 -34.23 15.38 19.37
N GLY A 581 -34.23 14.83 18.16
CA GLY A 581 -34.35 13.40 18.02
C GLY A 581 -34.48 12.94 16.58
N SER A 582 -34.64 11.64 16.44
CA SER A 582 -34.93 11.00 15.16
C SER A 582 -36.05 9.98 15.32
N PHE A 583 -36.63 9.56 14.21
CA PHE A 583 -37.53 8.43 14.19
C PHE A 583 -37.47 7.67 12.86
N THR A 584 -37.80 6.39 12.94
CA THR A 584 -37.89 5.46 11.81
C THR A 584 -39.30 4.87 11.79
N CYS A 585 -39.94 4.86 10.63
CA CYS A 585 -41.29 4.31 10.48
C CYS A 585 -41.26 2.86 9.98
N TYR A 586 -42.22 2.08 10.46
CA TYR A 586 -42.51 0.73 9.99
C TYR A 586 -44.01 0.60 9.70
N LYS A 587 -44.37 -0.14 8.65
CA LYS A 587 -45.77 -0.43 8.27
C LYS A 587 -46.04 -1.92 8.43
N LEU A 588 -47.17 -2.27 9.05
CA LEU A 588 -47.63 -3.67 9.19
C LEU A 588 -47.92 -4.32 7.84
N ALA A 589 -48.42 -3.54 6.88
CA ALA A 589 -48.69 -3.98 5.52
C ALA A 589 -48.25 -2.90 4.52
N GLY A 590 -47.39 -3.27 3.57
CA GLY A 590 -46.83 -2.37 2.56
C GLY A 590 -45.31 -2.19 2.68
N PRO A 591 -44.68 -1.42 1.77
CA PRO A 591 -43.26 -1.07 1.89
C PRO A 591 -43.05 -0.20 3.15
N ASN A 592 -41.88 -0.36 3.80
CA ASN A 592 -41.45 0.56 4.87
C ASN A 592 -41.48 2.01 4.38
N CYS A 593 -41.64 2.97 5.28
CA CYS A 593 -41.58 4.39 4.94
C CYS A 593 -40.18 4.76 4.41
N ASN A 594 -39.97 4.68 3.10
CA ASN A 594 -38.73 5.04 2.44
C ASN A 594 -39.01 6.12 1.40
N GLY A 595 -38.67 7.37 1.75
CA GLY A 595 -38.76 8.49 0.83
C GLY A 595 -38.78 9.84 1.55
N ALA A 596 -38.22 10.87 0.92
CA ALA A 596 -38.10 12.23 1.47
C ALA A 596 -39.40 13.05 1.47
N ARG A 597 -40.53 12.47 1.05
CA ARG A 597 -41.86 13.12 0.94
C ARG A 597 -43.00 12.16 1.31
N GLU A 598 -42.85 11.43 2.40
CA GLU A 598 -43.89 10.52 2.89
C GLU A 598 -44.97 11.31 3.69
N PRO A 599 -46.26 11.21 3.33
CA PRO A 599 -47.36 11.87 4.04
C PRO A 599 -47.46 11.51 5.53
N ASP A 600 -46.99 10.31 5.88
CA ASP A 600 -47.01 9.79 7.25
C ASP A 600 -46.14 10.66 8.19
N TYR A 601 -44.98 11.14 7.73
CA TYR A 601 -44.11 11.99 8.55
C TYR A 601 -44.59 13.45 8.61
N ALA A 602 -45.23 13.95 7.55
CA ALA A 602 -45.86 15.27 7.53
C ALA A 602 -47.04 15.37 8.53
N SER A 603 -47.57 14.21 8.94
CA SER A 603 -48.71 14.08 9.84
C SER A 603 -48.29 13.96 11.32
N ILE A 604 -46.98 13.90 11.61
CA ILE A 604 -46.45 13.90 12.97
C ILE A 604 -46.42 15.34 13.49
N VAL A 605 -47.05 15.55 14.65
CA VAL A 605 -46.95 16.80 15.40
C VAL A 605 -46.17 16.54 16.69
N ILE A 606 -45.11 17.32 16.88
CA ILE A 606 -44.21 17.24 18.03
C ILE A 606 -44.34 18.53 18.83
N SER A 607 -44.38 18.41 20.15
CA SER A 607 -44.29 19.57 21.04
C SER A 607 -43.40 19.30 22.24
N ALA A 608 -42.61 20.29 22.63
CA ALA A 608 -41.83 20.27 23.87
C ALA A 608 -42.39 21.33 24.84
N GLY A 609 -42.89 20.89 26.00
CA GLY A 609 -43.45 21.79 27.01
C GLY A 609 -44.66 22.58 26.52
N GLY A 610 -45.42 22.00 25.58
CA GLY A 610 -46.58 22.64 24.94
C GLY A 610 -46.25 23.56 23.75
N VAL A 611 -44.97 23.77 23.42
CA VAL A 611 -44.55 24.53 22.23
C VAL A 611 -44.42 23.59 21.04
N SER A 612 -45.12 23.90 19.94
CA SER A 612 -45.03 23.11 18.70
C SER A 612 -43.65 23.25 18.06
N CYS A 613 -43.08 22.12 17.67
CA CYS A 613 -41.78 22.04 17.05
C CYS A 613 -41.93 22.11 15.52
N PRO A 614 -40.91 22.63 14.82
CA PRO A 614 -40.85 22.55 13.36
C PRO A 614 -41.13 21.14 12.83
N PRO A 615 -41.74 21.03 11.63
CA PRO A 615 -41.97 19.73 11.00
C PRO A 615 -40.66 18.94 10.86
N PRO A 616 -40.70 17.62 11.03
CA PRO A 616 -39.52 16.78 10.87
C PRO A 616 -38.93 16.88 9.46
N SER A 617 -37.62 16.72 9.34
CA SER A 617 -36.88 16.75 8.07
C SER A 617 -36.27 15.38 7.74
N SER A 618 -36.25 15.01 6.46
CA SER A 618 -35.69 13.72 6.02
C SER A 618 -34.17 13.69 6.17
N GLY A 619 -33.62 12.69 6.87
CA GLY A 619 -32.18 12.49 7.06
C GLY A 619 -31.49 11.58 6.04
N GLY A 620 -32.23 11.07 5.05
CA GLY A 620 -31.77 10.01 4.13
C GLY A 620 -31.87 8.62 4.75
N GLY A 621 -31.94 7.57 3.92
CA GLY A 621 -31.92 6.17 4.40
C GLY A 621 -33.15 5.69 5.19
N GLY A 622 -34.28 6.42 5.14
CA GLY A 622 -35.50 6.06 5.89
C GLY A 622 -35.60 6.64 7.30
N THR A 623 -34.60 7.41 7.74
CA THR A 623 -34.58 8.09 9.05
C THR A 623 -34.96 9.56 8.89
N TRP A 624 -35.75 10.07 9.84
CA TRP A 624 -36.17 11.48 9.89
C TRP A 624 -35.75 12.10 11.22
N SER A 625 -35.38 13.38 11.18
CA SER A 625 -34.93 14.13 12.34
C SER A 625 -35.89 15.25 12.69
N TRP A 626 -35.94 15.61 13.97
CA TRP A 626 -36.73 16.72 14.48
C TRP A 626 -35.96 17.47 15.56
N THR A 627 -36.35 18.73 15.78
CA THR A 627 -35.70 19.60 16.75
C THR A 627 -36.72 20.57 17.31
N CYS A 628 -36.81 20.64 18.64
CA CYS A 628 -37.68 21.54 19.37
C CYS A 628 -36.84 22.62 20.06
N PRO A 629 -37.05 23.92 19.76
CA PRO A 629 -36.34 24.97 20.47
C PRO A 629 -36.70 24.94 21.96
N THR A 630 -35.73 24.63 22.81
CA THR A 630 -35.88 24.61 24.27
C THR A 630 -34.81 25.48 24.94
N SER A 631 -35.12 26.00 26.12
CA SER A 631 -34.16 26.77 26.91
C SER A 631 -33.10 25.87 27.54
N PRO A 632 -31.96 26.44 27.96
CA PRO A 632 -31.00 25.72 28.75
C PRO A 632 -31.53 25.05 30.02
N GLY A 633 -31.12 23.79 30.27
CA GLY A 633 -31.52 22.99 31.42
C GLY A 633 -33.01 22.61 31.42
N TRP A 634 -33.62 22.52 30.23
CA TRP A 634 -35.03 22.26 30.09
C TRP A 634 -35.42 20.90 30.68
N VAL A 635 -36.42 20.92 31.57
CA VAL A 635 -37.10 19.75 32.10
C VAL A 635 -38.57 19.89 31.73
N GLY A 636 -39.14 18.88 31.08
CA GLY A 636 -40.54 18.91 30.70
C GLY A 636 -40.97 17.68 29.92
N THR A 637 -42.16 17.76 29.34
CA THR A 637 -42.74 16.68 28.55
C THR A 637 -42.56 16.95 27.06
N VAL A 638 -42.08 15.95 26.33
CA VAL A 638 -42.16 15.91 24.87
C VAL A 638 -43.37 15.07 24.49
N THR A 639 -44.20 15.57 23.58
CA THR A 639 -45.40 14.89 23.11
C THR A 639 -45.30 14.66 21.62
N PHE A 640 -45.55 13.41 21.22
CA PHE A 640 -45.67 12.99 19.83
C PHE A 640 -47.13 12.65 19.55
N SER A 641 -47.66 13.12 18.44
CA SER A 641 -49.00 12.79 17.97
C SER A 641 -48.99 12.59 16.47
N HIS A 642 -49.92 11.78 15.97
CA HIS A 642 -50.11 11.51 14.55
C HIS A 642 -51.60 11.69 14.21
N SER A 643 -51.91 12.19 13.01
CA SER A 643 -53.29 12.46 12.62
C SER A 643 -54.14 11.20 12.40
N ASP A 644 -53.51 10.07 12.07
CA ASP A 644 -54.17 8.76 11.97
C ASP A 644 -53.99 7.97 13.29
N PRO A 645 -55.09 7.63 13.99
CA PRO A 645 -55.06 6.95 15.28
C PRO A 645 -54.60 5.48 15.22
N ASN A 646 -54.46 4.90 14.03
CA ASN A 646 -53.97 3.53 13.85
C ASN A 646 -52.45 3.41 13.94
N TRP A 647 -51.73 4.53 14.05
CA TRP A 647 -50.28 4.56 14.24
C TRP A 647 -49.90 4.53 15.71
N THR A 648 -48.84 3.80 16.02
CA THR A 648 -48.27 3.75 17.37
C THR A 648 -46.88 4.37 17.43
N PHE A 649 -46.52 4.85 18.61
CA PHE A 649 -45.19 5.36 18.94
C PHE A 649 -44.55 4.37 19.89
N GLY A 650 -43.76 3.44 19.36
CA GLY A 650 -43.27 2.32 20.15
C GLY A 650 -44.33 1.25 20.50
N ASN A 651 -44.13 0.52 21.60
CA ASN A 651 -45.10 -0.43 22.20
C ASN A 651 -46.32 0.27 22.86
N ARG A 652 -46.62 1.51 22.50
CA ARG A 652 -47.56 2.39 23.22
C ARG A 652 -48.59 2.99 22.28
N ALA A 653 -49.83 3.09 22.75
CA ALA A 653 -50.88 3.75 22.01
C ALA A 653 -50.69 5.28 22.06
N LEU A 654 -51.21 5.98 21.05
CA LEU A 654 -51.29 7.45 21.06
C LEU A 654 -52.00 7.93 22.35
N GLY A 655 -51.28 8.69 23.19
CA GLY A 655 -51.79 9.23 24.45
C GLY A 655 -51.25 8.58 25.73
N ASP A 656 -50.43 7.53 25.62
CA ASP A 656 -49.68 6.98 26.76
C ASP A 656 -48.51 7.90 27.15
N TYR A 657 -48.21 7.98 28.45
CA TYR A 657 -47.10 8.77 29.00
C TYR A 657 -45.98 7.88 29.53
N THR A 658 -44.74 8.28 29.31
CA THR A 658 -43.56 7.63 29.90
C THR A 658 -42.57 8.67 30.42
N THR A 659 -41.87 8.33 31.49
CA THR A 659 -40.77 9.14 32.02
C THR A 659 -39.47 8.70 31.38
N ALA A 660 -38.70 9.62 30.81
CA ALA A 660 -37.37 9.34 30.32
C ALA A 660 -36.43 9.00 31.49
N THR A 661 -35.79 7.83 31.43
CA THR A 661 -34.81 7.40 32.45
C THR A 661 -33.37 7.60 32.00
N ASP A 662 -33.14 7.79 30.70
CA ASP A 662 -31.84 7.81 30.04
C ASP A 662 -31.81 8.89 28.93
N ASN A 663 -30.62 9.30 28.49
CA ASN A 663 -30.40 10.24 27.38
C ASN A 663 -29.24 9.75 26.49
N PRO A 664 -29.46 9.40 25.20
CA PRO A 664 -30.73 9.47 24.47
C PRO A 664 -31.78 8.49 25.02
N TYR A 665 -33.03 8.93 25.05
CA TYR A 665 -34.18 8.09 25.36
C TYR A 665 -34.70 7.47 24.07
N SER A 666 -34.77 6.15 24.00
CA SER A 666 -35.28 5.44 22.82
C SER A 666 -36.48 4.57 23.15
N PHE A 667 -37.38 4.41 22.17
CA PHE A 667 -38.47 3.47 22.24
C PHE A 667 -38.77 2.88 20.86
N SER A 668 -38.92 1.55 20.83
CA SER A 668 -39.18 0.79 19.59
C SER A 668 -40.61 0.27 19.52
N ALA A 669 -41.13 0.18 18.29
CA ALA A 669 -42.46 -0.31 17.97
C ALA A 669 -42.60 -1.81 18.26
N ALA A 670 -43.81 -2.23 18.66
CA ALA A 670 -44.11 -3.63 18.89
C ALA A 670 -44.16 -4.39 17.57
N ALA A 671 -43.71 -5.64 17.59
CA ALA A 671 -43.90 -6.55 16.48
C ALA A 671 -45.41 -6.68 16.16
N GLY A 672 -45.79 -6.37 14.91
CA GLY A 672 -47.16 -6.58 14.42
C GLY A 672 -48.05 -5.34 14.33
N GLN A 673 -47.51 -4.12 14.36
CA GLN A 673 -48.26 -2.87 14.12
C GLN A 673 -47.49 -1.89 13.23
N SER A 674 -48.20 -0.95 12.57
CA SER A 674 -47.56 0.20 11.92
C SER A 674 -47.23 1.24 12.99
N GLY A 675 -45.99 1.74 13.01
CA GLY A 675 -45.55 2.64 14.06
C GLY A 675 -44.21 3.30 13.79
N PHE A 676 -43.76 4.10 14.75
CA PHE A 676 -42.47 4.78 14.71
C PHE A 676 -41.58 4.33 15.88
N ASP A 677 -40.34 3.96 15.57
CA ASP A 677 -39.26 3.96 16.56
C ASP A 677 -38.79 5.39 16.74
N ILE A 678 -38.68 5.87 17.97
CA ILE A 678 -38.26 7.24 18.24
C ILE A 678 -37.04 7.23 19.13
N TRP A 679 -36.13 8.13 18.80
CA TRP A 679 -34.99 8.54 19.60
C TRP A 679 -35.18 9.99 19.99
N VAL A 680 -35.09 10.27 21.29
CA VAL A 680 -35.18 11.61 21.88
C VAL A 680 -33.88 11.92 22.59
N VAL A 681 -33.32 13.08 22.30
CA VAL A 681 -32.13 13.64 22.92
C VAL A 681 -32.56 14.88 23.70
N PHE A 682 -32.37 14.85 25.02
CA PHE A 682 -32.69 15.95 25.91
C PHE A 682 -31.45 16.84 26.17
N PRO A 683 -31.62 18.17 26.37
CA PRO A 683 -30.57 19.10 26.80
C PRO A 683 -29.81 18.68 28.05
#